data_AF-A0A6P5XHG4-F1
#
_entry.id   AF-A0A6P5XHG4-F1
#
_cell.length_a   1.000
_cell.length_b   1.000
_cell.length_c   1.000
_cell.angle_alpha   90.00
_cell.angle_beta   90.00
_cell.angle_gamma   90.00
#
_symmetry.space_group_name_H-M   'P 1'
#
loop_
_entity.id
_entity.type
_entity.pdbx_description
1 polymer ?
#
loop_
_entity_poly.entity_id
_entity_poly.type
_entity_poly.pdbx_seq_one_letter_code
_entity_poly.pdbx_strand_id
1 'polypeptide(L)'
;MNSTTIYNSTAAAASPTHPSSLFPQITRCKTMRDVHQVHALFLKTGRIHDPLAAAEILKICSLSSHRDIDYARKVFRQMREPNCFSWNTIIRALAESDENNETKEPLEALFVFAEMVSDGTVLPNRFTLPSVLKACARTGTLLEGEQVHGLAVKFGFEKDEFVASNLVRMYVMCGAMEKAHFLLNKMMVEFENGGNLVKDKRRVEGNIVLWNVIIDGHVRVGDLRAARELFDKMTQRSVISWNVMISGYAQNGYFKEAIEMFRLMQMGEVRPNYVTLVSVLPAISRLGALELGKWVHLYSKKKEIEIDDVLGSALIDMYSKCGSIEKAVQVFEGISKRNTVTWSAIIGGFAMHGRAEDALDYFSRMEREGVTPSDVVYIGVLSACSHAGLVEEGRLFFNHMVNVVGFEPRLEHYGCMIDLLGRAGQLKEAEEFILNMPITPDDVIWKALLGACKMHGNIEMGDRVARILMNMAPRDSGAYVALSNIYASSRDWESVARVRLKMKEMDVKKDPGCSWIELDGIVHEFLVEDDSHPRAKEIHSMLQEIAEQMRSVGYKPDTTQVLLNIDEEEKESTLYYHSERIAIAFGLISTSPGTPLRIVKNLRVCEDCHYSIKLISKIYKRQIIVRDRKRFHHFENGLCSCMDYW
;
A
#
# COMPACT_ATOMS: atom_id res chain seq x y z
N MET A 1 -11.01 88.85 -40.11
CA MET A 1 -9.74 89.00 -39.38
C MET A 1 -8.95 87.71 -39.55
N ASN A 2 -7.77 87.86 -40.16
CA ASN A 2 -6.69 86.89 -40.46
C ASN A 2 -6.44 85.83 -39.35
N SER A 3 -5.74 84.69 -39.50
CA SER A 3 -5.28 83.79 -40.58
C SER A 3 -4.38 82.74 -39.88
N THR A 4 -4.45 81.45 -40.27
CA THR A 4 -3.37 80.41 -40.33
C THR A 4 -2.49 80.11 -39.09
N THR A 5 -2.12 78.87 -38.74
CA THR A 5 -1.37 77.88 -39.55
C THR A 5 -1.31 76.48 -38.88
N ILE A 6 -1.10 75.46 -39.71
CA ILE A 6 -1.07 73.98 -39.59
C ILE A 6 0.33 73.47 -39.15
N TYR A 7 0.48 72.44 -38.30
CA TYR A 7 1.00 71.06 -38.53
C TYR A 7 1.59 70.57 -37.17
N ASN A 8 1.59 69.31 -36.71
CA ASN A 8 1.68 68.05 -37.43
C ASN A 8 1.21 66.87 -36.54
N SER A 9 0.69 65.83 -37.18
CA SER A 9 0.31 64.55 -36.58
C SER A 9 1.49 63.60 -36.53
N THR A 10 1.61 62.79 -35.46
CA THR A 10 1.88 61.33 -35.45
C THR A 10 2.48 60.94 -34.10
N ALA A 11 1.67 60.39 -33.20
CA ALA A 11 2.14 59.49 -32.16
C ALA A 11 1.19 58.29 -32.16
N ALA A 12 1.57 57.28 -32.94
CA ALA A 12 0.90 55.99 -32.97
C ALA A 12 0.93 55.38 -31.57
N ALA A 13 -0.23 54.91 -31.12
CA ALA A 13 -0.37 54.12 -29.91
C ALA A 13 0.52 52.87 -30.01
N ALA A 14 1.55 52.80 -29.17
CA ALA A 14 2.40 51.62 -29.05
C ALA A 14 1.59 50.48 -28.40
N SER A 15 1.52 49.35 -29.10
CA SER A 15 1.11 48.05 -28.56
C SER A 15 1.96 47.66 -27.34
N PRO A 16 1.42 46.97 -26.32
CA PRO A 16 2.19 46.62 -25.12
C PRO A 16 3.27 45.59 -25.48
N THR A 17 4.54 46.00 -25.36
CA THR A 17 5.73 45.17 -25.58
C THR A 17 5.85 44.10 -24.49
N HIS A 18 5.97 42.83 -24.88
CA HIS A 18 6.16 41.71 -23.95
C HIS A 18 7.48 41.86 -23.16
N PRO A 19 7.54 41.61 -21.84
CA PRO A 19 8.74 41.88 -21.01
C PRO A 19 10.03 41.22 -21.50
N SER A 20 9.92 40.04 -22.13
CA SER A 20 11.03 39.28 -22.70
C SER A 20 11.70 39.94 -23.92
N SER A 21 11.05 40.92 -24.55
CA SER A 21 11.62 41.69 -25.66
C SER A 21 12.63 42.75 -25.22
N LEU A 22 12.63 43.11 -23.92
CA LEU A 22 13.52 44.12 -23.34
C LEU A 22 14.93 43.57 -23.04
N PHE A 23 15.09 42.24 -22.91
CA PHE A 23 16.35 41.60 -22.55
C PHE A 23 16.68 40.35 -23.40
N PRO A 24 17.08 40.52 -24.68
CA PRO A 24 17.34 39.41 -25.62
C PRO A 24 18.48 38.47 -25.21
N GLN A 25 19.33 38.89 -24.27
CA GLN A 25 20.43 38.09 -23.75
C GLN A 25 19.94 36.99 -22.81
N ILE A 26 18.82 37.21 -22.11
CA ILE A 26 18.23 36.24 -21.17
C ILE A 26 17.51 35.11 -21.92
N THR A 27 16.83 35.43 -23.02
CA THR A 27 16.10 34.45 -23.85
C THR A 27 17.01 33.46 -24.60
N ARG A 28 18.33 33.71 -24.59
CA ARG A 28 19.35 32.83 -25.20
C ARG A 28 20.00 31.86 -24.20
N CYS A 29 19.72 31.99 -22.91
CA CYS A 29 20.26 31.09 -21.88
C CYS A 29 19.66 29.70 -22.02
N LYS A 30 20.51 28.66 -22.18
CA LYS A 30 20.08 27.26 -22.24
C LYS A 30 20.57 26.43 -21.05
N THR A 31 21.59 26.92 -20.35
CA THR A 31 22.21 26.26 -19.20
C THR A 31 22.34 27.20 -18.01
N MET A 32 22.47 26.65 -16.80
CA MET A 32 22.74 27.46 -15.59
C MET A 32 24.05 28.26 -15.68
N ARG A 33 25.01 27.78 -16.48
CA ARG A 33 26.25 28.52 -16.75
C ARG A 33 25.99 29.82 -17.51
N ASP A 34 25.08 29.79 -18.49
CA ASP A 34 24.68 31.00 -19.24
C ASP A 34 23.98 31.98 -18.32
N VAL A 35 23.10 31.48 -17.44
CA VAL A 35 22.38 32.27 -16.44
C VAL A 35 23.36 32.95 -15.48
N HIS A 36 24.39 32.24 -15.00
CA HIS A 36 25.42 32.83 -14.14
C HIS A 36 26.18 33.96 -14.83
N GLN A 37 26.50 33.81 -16.12
CA GLN A 37 27.21 34.84 -16.89
C GLN A 37 26.34 36.08 -17.10
N VAL A 38 25.07 35.89 -17.46
CA VAL A 38 24.12 37.00 -17.66
C VAL A 38 23.83 37.71 -16.32
N HIS A 39 23.67 36.95 -15.23
CA HIS A 39 23.47 37.52 -13.90
C HIS A 39 24.69 38.34 -13.44
N ALA A 40 25.92 37.83 -13.64
CA ALA A 40 27.15 38.57 -13.33
C ALA A 40 27.27 39.88 -14.15
N LEU A 41 26.88 39.84 -15.44
CA LEU A 41 26.82 41.03 -16.28
C LEU A 41 25.81 42.05 -15.74
N PHE A 42 24.66 41.59 -15.24
CA PHE A 42 23.58 42.44 -14.72
C PHE A 42 23.95 43.05 -13.37
N LEU A 43 24.73 42.34 -12.55
CA LEU A 43 25.34 42.87 -11.33
C LEU A 43 26.34 43.98 -11.66
N LYS A 44 27.28 43.71 -12.58
CA LYS A 44 28.29 44.69 -13.01
C LYS A 44 27.70 45.94 -13.66
N THR A 45 26.57 45.81 -14.36
CA THR A 45 25.92 46.93 -15.06
C THR A 45 24.80 47.60 -14.25
N GLY A 46 24.54 47.15 -13.01
CA GLY A 46 23.47 47.67 -12.16
C GLY A 46 22.06 47.35 -12.64
N ARG A 47 21.92 46.59 -13.74
CA ARG A 47 20.63 46.19 -14.33
C ARG A 47 19.85 45.18 -13.49
N ILE A 48 20.50 44.53 -12.52
CA ILE A 48 19.81 43.63 -11.57
C ILE A 48 18.79 44.36 -10.70
N HIS A 49 18.90 45.69 -10.58
CA HIS A 49 17.92 46.50 -9.84
C HIS A 49 16.64 46.78 -10.65
N ASP A 50 16.61 46.44 -11.94
CA ASP A 50 15.37 46.46 -12.73
C ASP A 50 14.52 45.23 -12.35
N PRO A 51 13.30 45.42 -11.78
CA PRO A 51 12.45 44.33 -11.33
C PRO A 51 12.05 43.35 -12.44
N LEU A 52 12.04 43.76 -13.71
CA LEU A 52 11.73 42.87 -14.85
C LEU A 52 12.94 42.03 -15.26
N ALA A 53 14.14 42.61 -15.22
CA ALA A 53 15.38 41.93 -15.51
C ALA A 53 15.67 40.81 -14.49
N ALA A 54 15.54 41.13 -13.20
CA ALA A 54 15.75 40.17 -12.12
C ALA A 54 14.68 39.09 -12.07
N ALA A 55 13.41 39.43 -12.33
CA ALA A 55 12.31 38.49 -12.44
C ALA A 55 12.54 37.41 -13.50
N GLU A 56 13.08 37.77 -14.67
CA GLU A 56 13.30 36.80 -15.75
C GLU A 56 14.51 35.88 -15.46
N ILE A 57 15.56 36.38 -14.80
CA ILE A 57 16.65 35.53 -14.29
C ILE A 57 16.10 34.55 -13.26
N LEU A 58 15.34 35.04 -12.27
CA LEU A 58 14.74 34.23 -11.22
C LEU A 58 13.87 33.11 -11.79
N LYS A 59 13.02 33.42 -12.78
CA LYS A 59 12.18 32.45 -13.48
C LYS A 59 12.98 31.29 -14.08
N ILE A 60 14.13 31.56 -14.71
CA ILE A 60 14.96 30.50 -15.31
C ILE A 60 15.60 29.64 -14.20
N CYS A 61 16.11 30.26 -13.13
CA CYS A 61 16.68 29.53 -11.99
C CYS A 61 15.64 28.67 -11.26
N SER A 62 14.38 29.11 -11.25
CA SER A 62 13.30 28.49 -10.47
C SER A 62 12.47 27.46 -11.23
N LEU A 63 12.29 27.60 -12.55
CA LEU A 63 11.26 26.86 -13.32
C LEU A 63 11.80 26.13 -14.55
N SER A 64 13.10 26.16 -14.81
CA SER A 64 13.70 25.45 -15.94
C SER A 64 14.07 24.00 -15.57
N SER A 65 14.38 23.19 -16.59
CA SER A 65 14.90 21.82 -16.42
C SER A 65 16.23 21.74 -15.67
N HIS A 66 16.89 22.87 -15.42
CA HIS A 66 18.15 22.99 -14.69
C HIS A 66 17.99 23.84 -13.42
N ARG A 67 16.83 23.75 -12.75
CA ARG A 67 16.47 24.52 -11.56
C ARG A 67 17.56 24.46 -10.48
N ASP A 68 17.92 25.62 -9.94
CA ASP A 68 18.80 25.80 -8.78
C ASP A 68 18.13 26.79 -7.82
N ILE A 69 17.54 26.25 -6.75
CA ILE A 69 16.73 27.00 -5.79
C ILE A 69 17.62 27.90 -4.92
N ASP A 70 18.77 27.41 -4.51
CA ASP A 70 19.71 28.19 -3.69
C ASP A 70 20.25 29.38 -4.47
N TYR A 71 20.48 29.21 -5.76
CA TYR A 71 20.84 30.31 -6.64
C TYR A 71 19.68 31.28 -6.87
N ALA A 72 18.46 30.77 -7.11
CA ALA A 72 17.25 31.59 -7.21
C ALA A 72 17.03 32.47 -5.98
N ARG A 73 17.27 31.94 -4.77
CA ARG A 73 17.19 32.69 -3.51
C ARG A 73 18.19 33.84 -3.44
N LYS A 74 19.44 33.61 -3.89
CA LYS A 74 20.46 34.65 -3.93
C LYS A 74 20.08 35.78 -4.89
N VAL A 75 19.54 35.45 -6.06
CA VAL A 75 19.02 36.44 -7.03
C VAL A 75 17.89 37.25 -6.39
N PHE A 76 16.92 36.59 -5.76
CA PHE A 76 15.76 37.25 -5.15
C PHE A 76 16.16 38.23 -4.05
N ARG A 77 17.08 37.85 -3.14
CA ARG A 77 17.57 38.73 -2.06
C ARG A 77 18.35 39.96 -2.54
N GLN A 78 18.82 39.96 -3.78
CA GLN A 78 19.54 41.09 -4.37
C GLN A 78 18.58 42.10 -5.04
N MET A 79 17.29 41.75 -5.16
CA MET A 79 16.27 42.65 -5.70
C MET A 79 15.93 43.72 -4.67
N ARG A 80 16.09 44.99 -5.03
CA ARG A 80 15.78 46.12 -4.14
C ARG A 80 14.27 46.35 -3.98
N GLU A 81 13.51 46.13 -5.05
CA GLU A 81 12.06 46.28 -5.09
C GLU A 81 11.42 45.07 -5.81
N PRO A 82 11.19 43.95 -5.10
CA PRO A 82 10.59 42.77 -5.71
C PRO A 82 9.12 43.01 -6.08
N ASN A 83 8.76 42.71 -7.33
CA ASN A 83 7.38 42.81 -7.81
C ASN A 83 6.57 41.53 -7.54
N CYS A 84 5.25 41.56 -7.79
CA CYS A 84 4.35 40.42 -7.57
C CYS A 84 4.76 39.15 -8.32
N PHE A 85 5.34 39.30 -9.51
CA PHE A 85 5.82 38.17 -10.30
C PHE A 85 7.02 37.50 -9.64
N SER A 86 7.95 38.28 -9.08
CA SER A 86 9.15 37.77 -8.42
C SER A 86 8.79 37.01 -7.14
N TRP A 87 7.93 37.59 -6.29
CA TRP A 87 7.36 36.92 -5.12
C TRP A 87 6.64 35.61 -5.48
N ASN A 88 5.72 35.66 -6.45
CA ASN A 88 4.99 34.46 -6.88
C ASN A 88 5.91 33.38 -7.45
N THR A 89 6.97 33.78 -8.17
CA THR A 89 7.92 32.84 -8.78
C THR A 89 8.74 32.10 -7.72
N ILE A 90 9.28 32.81 -6.72
CA ILE A 90 10.07 32.17 -5.67
C ILE A 90 9.20 31.31 -4.74
N ILE A 91 8.02 31.80 -4.34
CA ILE A 91 7.08 31.04 -3.48
C ILE A 91 6.62 29.77 -4.21
N ARG A 92 6.25 29.87 -5.49
CA ARG A 92 5.85 28.71 -6.29
C ARG A 92 6.99 27.71 -6.40
N ALA A 93 8.20 28.17 -6.71
CA ALA A 93 9.35 27.27 -6.79
C ALA A 93 9.51 26.49 -5.48
N LEU A 94 9.61 27.19 -4.35
CA LEU A 94 9.77 26.57 -3.03
C LEU A 94 8.63 25.59 -2.68
N ALA A 95 7.39 25.89 -3.08
CA ALA A 95 6.24 25.01 -2.89
C ALA A 95 6.21 23.80 -3.85
N GLU A 96 6.85 23.90 -5.02
CA GLU A 96 6.96 22.87 -6.07
C GLU A 96 8.27 22.08 -6.00
N SER A 97 8.97 22.06 -4.86
CA SER A 97 10.13 21.18 -4.68
C SER A 97 9.76 19.70 -4.86
N ASP A 98 10.68 18.87 -5.35
CA ASP A 98 10.38 17.46 -5.69
C ASP A 98 9.87 16.67 -4.48
N GLU A 99 8.85 15.82 -4.66
CA GLU A 99 8.20 15.06 -3.56
C GLU A 99 9.14 14.02 -2.93
N ASN A 100 10.17 13.60 -3.66
CA ASN A 100 11.11 12.57 -3.25
C ASN A 100 12.29 13.08 -2.40
N ASN A 101 12.34 14.38 -2.12
CA ASN A 101 13.46 14.99 -1.41
C ASN A 101 12.91 15.65 -0.13
N GLU A 102 13.34 15.19 1.04
CA GLU A 102 13.00 15.73 2.37
C GLU A 102 13.62 17.12 2.59
N THR A 103 13.32 18.05 1.69
CA THR A 103 13.84 19.41 1.71
C THR A 103 12.93 20.27 2.57
N LYS A 104 13.52 21.17 3.37
CA LYS A 104 12.79 22.18 4.18
C LYS A 104 12.15 23.29 3.33
N GLU A 105 12.15 23.14 2.00
CA GLU A 105 11.74 24.14 1.03
C GLU A 105 10.25 24.54 1.13
N PRO A 106 9.29 23.62 1.39
CA PRO A 106 7.90 24.02 1.57
C PRO A 106 7.65 24.89 2.81
N LEU A 107 8.33 24.62 3.93
CA LEU A 107 8.28 25.50 5.10
C LEU A 107 8.85 26.88 4.79
N GLU A 108 9.88 26.92 3.95
CA GLU A 108 10.47 28.16 3.50
C GLU A 108 9.55 28.99 2.61
N ALA A 109 8.74 28.35 1.76
CA ALA A 109 7.70 29.04 0.99
C ALA A 109 6.76 29.83 1.91
N LEU A 110 6.46 29.31 3.11
CA LEU A 110 5.65 29.98 4.12
C LEU A 110 6.39 31.18 4.74
N PHE A 111 7.68 31.06 5.03
CA PHE A 111 8.49 32.17 5.52
C PHE A 111 8.60 33.32 4.50
N VAL A 112 8.86 33.00 3.23
CA VAL A 112 8.93 33.99 2.15
C VAL A 112 7.58 34.65 1.93
N PHE A 113 6.48 33.90 2.07
CA PHE A 113 5.14 34.48 2.04
C PHE A 113 4.87 35.41 3.22
N ALA A 114 5.30 35.06 4.43
CA ALA A 114 5.19 35.93 5.59
C ALA A 114 5.98 37.24 5.39
N GLU A 115 7.18 37.17 4.80
CA GLU A 115 7.99 38.33 4.43
C GLU A 115 7.25 39.23 3.43
N MET A 116 6.65 38.67 2.38
CA MET A 116 5.82 39.41 1.42
C MET A 116 4.68 40.17 2.11
N VAL A 117 3.99 39.51 3.06
CA VAL A 117 2.87 40.11 3.81
C VAL A 117 3.35 41.20 4.77
N SER A 118 4.51 41.03 5.41
CA SER A 118 5.10 42.01 6.33
C SER A 118 5.69 43.23 5.61
N ASP A 119 6.34 43.03 4.46
CA ASP A 119 6.89 44.11 3.62
C ASP A 119 5.78 45.01 3.06
N GLY A 120 4.65 44.43 2.66
CA GLY A 120 3.43 45.16 2.33
C GLY A 120 3.49 45.99 1.04
N THR A 121 4.62 46.00 0.32
CA THR A 121 4.75 46.70 -0.98
C THR A 121 3.90 46.05 -2.06
N VAL A 122 3.69 44.73 -1.95
CA VAL A 122 2.89 43.93 -2.88
C VAL A 122 1.94 43.03 -2.09
N LEU A 123 0.65 43.09 -2.43
CA LEU A 123 -0.36 42.24 -1.80
C LEU A 123 -0.44 40.84 -2.45
N PRO A 124 -0.71 39.78 -1.67
CA PRO A 124 -1.03 38.46 -2.19
C PRO A 124 -2.19 38.51 -3.18
N ASN A 125 -2.10 37.71 -4.24
CA ASN A 125 -3.15 37.62 -5.26
C ASN A 125 -3.58 36.17 -5.52
N ARG A 126 -4.53 36.00 -6.46
CA ARG A 126 -5.06 34.68 -6.87
C ARG A 126 -4.00 33.67 -7.35
N PHE A 127 -2.79 34.11 -7.71
CA PHE A 127 -1.68 33.24 -8.11
C PHE A 127 -0.69 32.97 -6.96
N THR A 128 -0.66 33.82 -5.94
CA THR A 128 0.17 33.64 -4.73
C THR A 128 -0.40 32.53 -3.84
N LEU A 129 -1.67 32.68 -3.45
CA LEU A 129 -2.32 31.83 -2.43
C LEU A 129 -2.28 30.33 -2.74
N PRO A 130 -2.52 29.86 -3.98
CA PRO A 130 -2.45 28.44 -4.31
C PRO A 130 -1.10 27.80 -4.01
N SER A 131 0.00 28.51 -4.28
CA SER A 131 1.35 28.03 -4.02
C SER A 131 1.62 27.89 -2.51
N VAL A 132 1.17 28.87 -1.73
CA VAL A 132 1.29 28.86 -0.26
C VAL A 132 0.41 27.74 0.34
N LEU A 133 -0.83 27.59 -0.13
CA LEU A 133 -1.72 26.52 0.31
C LEU A 133 -1.17 25.13 -0.01
N LYS A 134 -0.52 24.96 -1.18
CA LYS A 134 0.20 23.74 -1.53
C LYS A 134 1.34 23.48 -0.56
N ALA A 135 2.10 24.50 -0.18
CA ALA A 135 3.13 24.36 0.84
C ALA A 135 2.53 23.92 2.19
N CYS A 136 1.46 24.57 2.67
CA CYS A 136 0.76 24.17 3.89
C CYS A 136 0.26 22.72 3.85
N ALA A 137 -0.30 22.29 2.71
CA ALA A 137 -0.79 20.95 2.50
C ALA A 137 0.32 19.89 2.60
N ARG A 138 1.53 20.21 2.11
CA ARG A 138 2.69 19.33 2.16
C ARG A 138 3.32 19.26 3.55
N THR A 139 3.30 20.37 4.29
CA THR A 139 3.89 20.46 5.63
C THR A 139 2.90 20.07 6.74
N GLY A 140 1.62 19.87 6.41
CA GLY A 140 0.57 19.58 7.39
C GLY A 140 0.29 20.74 8.35
N THR A 141 0.65 21.97 7.98
CA THR A 141 0.57 23.16 8.84
C THR A 141 -0.83 23.77 8.76
N LEU A 142 -1.76 23.18 9.53
CA LEU A 142 -3.17 23.57 9.52
C LEU A 142 -3.41 25.02 9.95
N LEU A 143 -2.74 25.49 11.01
CA LEU A 143 -2.93 26.84 11.54
C LEU A 143 -2.54 27.92 10.53
N GLU A 144 -1.39 27.77 9.90
CA GLU A 144 -0.90 28.63 8.83
C GLU A 144 -1.84 28.58 7.62
N GLY A 145 -2.32 27.38 7.26
CA GLY A 145 -3.33 27.19 6.22
C GLY A 145 -4.63 27.96 6.49
N GLU A 146 -5.08 27.99 7.75
CA GLU A 146 -6.27 28.75 8.18
C GLU A 146 -6.04 30.26 8.12
N GLN A 147 -4.85 30.73 8.47
CA GLN A 147 -4.49 32.15 8.31
C GLN A 147 -4.50 32.56 6.83
N VAL A 148 -3.94 31.71 5.95
CA VAL A 148 -3.94 31.92 4.50
C VAL A 148 -5.36 31.90 3.95
N HIS A 149 -6.24 31.02 4.45
CA HIS A 149 -7.66 31.04 4.12
C HIS A 149 -8.34 32.35 4.56
N GLY A 150 -8.05 32.83 5.77
CA GLY A 150 -8.52 34.14 6.24
C GLY A 150 -8.07 35.29 5.34
N LEU A 151 -6.83 35.27 4.86
CA LEU A 151 -6.33 36.22 3.86
C LEU A 151 -7.06 36.10 2.52
N ALA A 152 -7.33 34.87 2.06
CA ALA A 152 -8.10 34.65 0.83
C ALA A 152 -9.50 35.28 0.91
N VAL A 153 -10.17 35.15 2.05
CA VAL A 153 -11.48 35.78 2.32
C VAL A 153 -11.33 37.30 2.38
N LYS A 154 -10.36 37.81 3.15
CA LYS A 154 -10.10 39.25 3.31
C LYS A 154 -9.84 39.97 1.98
N PHE A 155 -9.13 39.33 1.06
CA PHE A 155 -8.83 39.88 -0.27
C PHE A 155 -9.87 39.53 -1.34
N GLY A 156 -10.95 38.82 -0.98
CA GLY A 156 -12.06 38.51 -1.90
C GLY A 156 -11.77 37.38 -2.89
N PHE A 157 -10.76 36.54 -2.65
CA PHE A 157 -10.41 35.39 -3.49
C PHE A 157 -11.14 34.09 -3.12
N GLU A 158 -12.05 34.13 -2.15
CA GLU A 158 -12.81 32.94 -1.72
C GLU A 158 -13.69 32.32 -2.83
N LYS A 159 -14.08 33.11 -3.84
CA LYS A 159 -14.86 32.65 -5.00
C LYS A 159 -13.98 32.26 -6.20
N ASP A 160 -12.67 32.47 -6.12
CA ASP A 160 -11.75 32.07 -7.18
C ASP A 160 -11.59 30.54 -7.16
N GLU A 161 -11.95 29.88 -8.26
CA GLU A 161 -11.97 28.42 -8.36
C GLU A 161 -10.60 27.78 -8.09
N PHE A 162 -9.51 28.46 -8.46
CA PHE A 162 -8.16 27.95 -8.30
C PHE A 162 -7.68 28.09 -6.85
N VAL A 163 -8.00 29.20 -6.18
CA VAL A 163 -7.73 29.36 -4.74
C VAL A 163 -8.57 28.39 -3.92
N ALA A 164 -9.88 28.32 -4.18
CA ALA A 164 -10.81 27.51 -3.43
C ALA A 164 -10.53 25.99 -3.59
N SER A 165 -10.10 25.55 -4.78
CA SER A 165 -9.68 24.15 -4.97
C SER A 165 -8.42 23.78 -4.18
N ASN A 166 -7.44 24.69 -4.09
CA ASN A 166 -6.26 24.49 -3.26
C ASN A 166 -6.56 24.58 -1.76
N LEU A 167 -7.56 25.37 -1.35
CA LEU A 167 -8.04 25.39 0.03
C LEU A 167 -8.63 24.04 0.45
N VAL A 168 -9.49 23.46 -0.38
CA VAL A 168 -10.04 22.11 -0.14
C VAL A 168 -8.91 21.08 -0.01
N ARG A 169 -7.96 21.08 -0.95
CA ARG A 169 -6.79 20.18 -0.89
C ARG A 169 -5.98 20.39 0.39
N MET A 170 -5.72 21.62 0.78
CA MET A 170 -4.98 21.93 2.01
C MET A 170 -5.68 21.36 3.24
N TYR A 171 -6.99 21.60 3.39
CA TYR A 171 -7.73 21.07 4.54
C TYR A 171 -7.78 19.54 4.56
N VAL A 172 -7.94 18.89 3.40
CA VAL A 172 -7.88 17.42 3.31
C VAL A 172 -6.51 16.89 3.75
N MET A 173 -5.42 17.45 3.21
CA MET A 173 -4.07 17.00 3.53
C MET A 173 -3.67 17.27 4.99
N CYS A 174 -4.26 18.31 5.61
CA CYS A 174 -4.10 18.61 7.03
C CYS A 174 -5.09 17.85 7.95
N GLY A 175 -5.89 16.92 7.42
CA GLY A 175 -6.85 16.11 8.19
C GLY A 175 -8.11 16.84 8.66
N ALA A 176 -8.34 18.09 8.27
CA ALA A 176 -9.50 18.89 8.65
C ALA A 176 -10.69 18.66 7.72
N MET A 177 -11.21 17.42 7.71
CA MET A 177 -12.24 16.97 6.77
C MET A 177 -13.53 17.79 6.86
N GLU A 178 -13.99 18.21 8.05
CA GLU A 178 -15.21 19.02 8.18
C GLU A 178 -15.11 20.36 7.44
N LYS A 179 -13.95 21.04 7.55
CA LYS A 179 -13.69 22.32 6.86
C LYS A 179 -13.59 22.11 5.34
N ALA A 180 -12.99 21.00 4.91
CA ALA A 180 -12.95 20.63 3.49
C ALA A 180 -14.35 20.39 2.91
N HIS A 181 -15.23 19.68 3.63
CA HIS A 181 -16.63 19.48 3.20
C HIS A 181 -17.41 20.77 3.17
N PHE A 182 -17.23 21.62 4.18
CA PHE A 182 -17.88 22.93 4.22
C PHE A 182 -17.52 23.75 2.98
N LEU A 183 -16.23 23.79 2.62
CA LEU A 183 -15.78 24.48 1.40
C LEU A 183 -16.30 23.81 0.13
N LEU A 184 -16.26 22.48 0.03
CA LEU A 184 -16.85 21.79 -1.11
C LEU A 184 -18.32 22.16 -1.25
N ASN A 185 -19.12 22.04 -0.20
CA ASN A 185 -20.54 22.37 -0.21
C ASN A 185 -20.79 23.85 -0.54
N LYS A 186 -19.98 24.78 0.00
CA LYS A 186 -20.04 26.21 -0.34
C LYS A 186 -19.72 26.44 -1.82
N MET A 187 -18.79 25.68 -2.39
CA MET A 187 -18.46 25.72 -3.83
C MET A 187 -19.51 25.01 -4.70
N MET A 188 -20.31 24.11 -4.12
CA MET A 188 -21.40 23.41 -4.80
C MET A 188 -22.70 24.23 -4.88
N VAL A 189 -22.82 25.35 -4.14
CA VAL A 189 -24.02 26.18 -4.06
C VAL A 189 -23.67 27.63 -4.45
N GLU A 190 -24.16 28.11 -5.61
CA GLU A 190 -24.15 29.55 -5.91
C GLU A 190 -25.42 30.22 -5.35
N PHE A 191 -25.23 31.35 -4.67
CA PHE A 191 -26.30 32.29 -4.33
C PHE A 191 -26.19 33.51 -5.24
N GLU A 192 -27.17 33.73 -6.12
CA GLU A 192 -27.36 35.05 -6.75
C GLU A 192 -28.21 35.98 -5.87
N ASN A 193 -27.95 37.28 -5.99
CA ASN A 193 -28.73 38.35 -5.36
C ASN A 193 -30.17 38.32 -5.89
N GLY A 194 -31.06 37.63 -5.17
CA GLY A 194 -32.46 37.48 -5.56
C GLY A 194 -33.18 36.26 -4.98
N GLY A 195 -32.53 35.41 -4.20
CA GLY A 195 -33.20 34.35 -3.43
C GLY A 195 -33.64 33.11 -4.23
N ASN A 196 -33.31 33.02 -5.52
CA ASN A 196 -33.58 31.82 -6.33
C ASN A 196 -32.35 30.91 -6.39
N LEU A 197 -32.51 29.65 -5.95
CA LEU A 197 -31.54 28.57 -6.17
C LEU A 197 -31.54 28.19 -7.66
N VAL A 198 -30.56 28.67 -8.43
CA VAL A 198 -30.28 28.13 -9.76
C VAL A 198 -29.11 27.17 -9.62
N LYS A 199 -29.38 25.87 -9.79
CA LYS A 199 -28.32 24.86 -9.91
C LYS A 199 -27.67 25.02 -11.28
N ASP A 200 -26.59 25.78 -11.39
CA ASP A 200 -25.75 25.71 -12.58
C ASP A 200 -24.96 24.38 -12.56
N LYS A 201 -25.58 23.32 -13.08
CA LYS A 201 -25.02 21.96 -13.08
C LYS A 201 -23.63 21.89 -13.75
N ARG A 202 -23.26 22.82 -14.63
CA ARG A 202 -22.05 22.73 -15.46
C ARG A 202 -20.74 23.04 -14.72
N ARG A 203 -20.75 23.89 -13.69
CA ARG A 203 -19.53 24.31 -12.99
C ARG A 203 -19.01 23.27 -11.98
N VAL A 204 -19.92 22.49 -11.41
CA VAL A 204 -19.67 21.56 -10.30
C VAL A 204 -19.61 20.10 -10.75
N GLU A 205 -20.34 19.72 -11.82
CA GLU A 205 -20.07 18.46 -12.54
C GLU A 205 -18.67 18.47 -13.18
N GLY A 206 -18.08 19.67 -13.38
CA GLY A 206 -16.80 19.88 -14.04
C GLY A 206 -15.54 19.68 -13.19
N ASN A 207 -15.62 19.69 -11.85
CA ASN A 207 -14.42 19.56 -11.00
C ASN A 207 -14.31 18.19 -10.32
N ILE A 208 -14.30 17.14 -11.14
CA ILE A 208 -14.05 15.74 -10.76
C ILE A 208 -12.78 15.62 -9.87
N VAL A 209 -11.80 16.51 -10.07
CA VAL A 209 -10.56 16.56 -9.28
C VAL A 209 -10.84 16.82 -7.80
N LEU A 210 -11.76 17.75 -7.46
CA LEU A 210 -12.09 18.05 -6.06
C LEU A 210 -12.83 16.92 -5.36
N TRP A 211 -13.76 16.28 -6.08
CA TRP A 211 -14.42 15.07 -5.57
C TRP A 211 -13.40 13.98 -5.25
N ASN A 212 -12.49 13.72 -6.18
CA ASN A 212 -11.44 12.73 -5.98
C ASN A 212 -10.54 13.09 -4.78
N VAL A 213 -10.20 14.37 -4.58
CA VAL A 213 -9.40 14.83 -3.44
C VAL A 213 -10.09 14.55 -2.10
N ILE A 214 -11.40 14.82 -1.98
CA ILE A 214 -12.12 14.58 -0.72
C ILE A 214 -12.37 13.09 -0.48
N ILE A 215 -12.71 12.33 -1.53
CA ILE A 215 -12.84 10.87 -1.43
C ILE A 215 -11.51 10.27 -0.95
N ASP A 216 -10.40 10.68 -1.55
CA ASP A 216 -9.07 10.26 -1.15
C ASP A 216 -8.72 10.68 0.28
N GLY A 217 -9.13 11.88 0.71
CA GLY A 217 -9.04 12.31 2.11
C GLY A 217 -9.72 11.36 3.09
N HIS A 218 -10.95 10.95 2.79
CA HIS A 218 -11.69 9.97 3.60
C HIS A 218 -11.03 8.59 3.59
N VAL A 219 -10.55 8.15 2.44
CA VAL A 219 -9.81 6.89 2.29
C VAL A 219 -8.58 6.85 3.20
N ARG A 220 -7.81 7.94 3.28
CA ARG A 220 -6.62 8.03 4.14
C ARG A 220 -6.94 8.00 5.63
N VAL A 221 -8.09 8.56 6.03
CA VAL A 221 -8.57 8.53 7.42
C VAL A 221 -9.27 7.21 7.76
N GLY A 222 -9.52 6.35 6.76
CA GLY A 222 -10.17 5.05 6.93
C GLY A 222 -11.71 5.10 6.90
N ASP A 223 -12.32 6.27 6.65
CA ASP A 223 -13.78 6.40 6.50
C ASP A 223 -14.23 6.04 5.07
N LEU A 224 -14.10 4.76 4.74
CA LEU A 224 -14.47 4.23 3.42
C LEU A 224 -15.96 4.34 3.13
N ARG A 225 -16.80 4.46 4.16
CA ARG A 225 -18.24 4.66 3.99
C ARG A 225 -18.52 6.05 3.43
N ALA A 226 -17.99 7.10 4.04
CA ALA A 226 -18.15 8.46 3.52
C ALA A 226 -17.52 8.61 2.13
N ALA A 227 -16.34 8.00 1.90
CA ALA A 227 -15.71 7.93 0.59
C ALA A 227 -16.64 7.32 -0.47
N ARG A 228 -17.27 6.18 -0.14
CA ARG A 228 -18.21 5.49 -1.04
C ARG A 228 -19.48 6.30 -1.30
N GLU A 229 -20.07 6.88 -0.26
CA GLU A 229 -21.27 7.73 -0.40
C GLU A 229 -21.00 8.95 -1.30
N LEU A 230 -19.81 9.56 -1.22
CA LEU A 230 -19.42 10.65 -2.11
C LEU A 230 -19.19 10.17 -3.54
N PHE A 231 -18.51 9.04 -3.72
CA PHE A 231 -18.30 8.43 -5.04
C PHE A 231 -19.61 8.10 -5.75
N ASP A 232 -20.60 7.59 -5.02
CA ASP A 232 -21.92 7.25 -5.56
C ASP A 232 -22.73 8.50 -5.95
N LYS A 233 -22.51 9.64 -5.28
CA LYS A 233 -23.12 10.94 -5.62
C LYS A 233 -22.52 11.60 -6.88
N MET A 234 -21.34 11.17 -7.34
CA MET A 234 -20.71 11.73 -8.54
C MET A 234 -21.55 11.41 -9.80
N THR A 235 -21.93 12.45 -10.55
CA THR A 235 -22.67 12.30 -11.83
C THR A 235 -21.76 11.86 -12.97
N GLN A 236 -20.50 12.27 -12.94
CA GLN A 236 -19.45 11.84 -13.86
C GLN A 236 -18.27 11.29 -13.08
N ARG A 237 -17.74 10.14 -13.52
CA ARG A 237 -16.60 9.45 -12.88
C ARG A 237 -15.48 9.29 -13.90
N SER A 238 -14.29 9.68 -13.49
CA SER A 238 -13.08 9.48 -14.28
C SER A 238 -12.39 8.17 -13.90
N VAL A 239 -11.42 7.70 -14.68
CA VAL A 239 -10.54 6.59 -14.29
C VAL A 239 -9.86 6.87 -12.94
N ILE A 240 -9.51 8.13 -12.65
CA ILE A 240 -8.93 8.53 -11.37
C ILE A 240 -9.92 8.29 -10.23
N SER A 241 -11.20 8.62 -10.42
CA SER A 241 -12.26 8.40 -9.43
C SER A 241 -12.37 6.93 -9.04
N TRP A 242 -12.32 6.02 -10.02
CA TRP A 242 -12.31 4.58 -9.79
C TRP A 242 -11.03 4.12 -9.10
N ASN A 243 -9.87 4.59 -9.54
CA ASN A 243 -8.58 4.21 -8.97
C ASN A 243 -8.47 4.58 -7.50
N VAL A 244 -8.95 5.77 -7.09
CA VAL A 244 -8.98 6.19 -5.67
C VAL A 244 -9.79 5.21 -4.82
N MET A 245 -10.95 4.76 -5.30
CA MET A 245 -11.76 3.78 -4.57
C MET A 245 -11.11 2.40 -4.54
N ILE A 246 -10.58 1.91 -5.67
CA ILE A 246 -9.93 0.60 -5.77
C ILE A 246 -8.70 0.55 -4.85
N SER A 247 -7.79 1.53 -4.95
CA SER A 247 -6.61 1.60 -4.09
C SER A 247 -7.00 1.80 -2.64
N GLY A 248 -8.02 2.62 -2.37
CA GLY A 248 -8.47 2.91 -1.02
C GLY A 248 -9.02 1.69 -0.29
N TYR A 249 -9.88 0.90 -0.93
CA TYR A 249 -10.35 -0.36 -0.37
C TYR A 249 -9.20 -1.37 -0.20
N ALA A 250 -8.30 -1.48 -1.19
CA ALA A 250 -7.18 -2.42 -1.14
C ALA A 250 -6.18 -2.10 -0.01
N GLN A 251 -5.82 -0.82 0.17
CA GLN A 251 -4.89 -0.38 1.21
C GLN A 251 -5.45 -0.52 2.63
N ASN A 252 -6.78 -0.40 2.79
CA ASN A 252 -7.47 -0.57 4.07
C ASN A 252 -7.89 -2.02 4.37
N GLY A 253 -7.49 -3.00 3.54
CA GLY A 253 -7.75 -4.43 3.78
C GLY A 253 -9.10 -4.96 3.28
N TYR A 254 -9.93 -4.13 2.64
CA TYR A 254 -11.22 -4.47 2.08
C TYR A 254 -11.08 -5.00 0.64
N PHE A 255 -10.41 -6.16 0.52
CA PHE A 255 -9.99 -6.68 -0.79
C PHE A 255 -11.16 -7.10 -1.70
N LYS A 256 -12.27 -7.57 -1.12
CA LYS A 256 -13.46 -7.98 -1.89
C LYS A 256 -14.12 -6.76 -2.55
N GLU A 257 -14.26 -5.69 -1.78
CA GLU A 257 -14.81 -4.41 -2.19
C GLU A 257 -13.91 -3.74 -3.25
N ALA A 258 -12.59 -3.86 -3.14
CA ALA A 258 -11.67 -3.37 -4.16
C ALA A 258 -11.86 -4.07 -5.52
N ILE A 259 -12.01 -5.40 -5.52
CA ILE A 259 -12.33 -6.16 -6.74
C ILE A 259 -13.71 -5.81 -7.26
N GLU A 260 -14.70 -5.61 -6.39
CA GLU A 260 -16.05 -5.22 -6.80
C GLU A 260 -16.05 -3.85 -7.47
N MET A 261 -15.32 -2.87 -6.93
CA MET A 261 -15.13 -1.56 -7.59
C MET A 261 -14.49 -1.70 -8.96
N PHE A 262 -13.53 -2.61 -9.12
CA PHE A 262 -12.93 -2.89 -10.42
C PHE A 262 -13.92 -3.52 -11.40
N ARG A 263 -14.79 -4.44 -10.96
CA ARG A 263 -15.85 -5.02 -11.79
C ARG A 263 -16.88 -3.99 -12.21
N LEU A 264 -17.32 -3.14 -11.29
CA LEU A 264 -18.24 -2.04 -11.58
C LEU A 264 -17.64 -1.06 -12.60
N MET A 265 -16.33 -0.79 -12.51
CA MET A 265 -15.61 0.00 -13.52
C MET A 265 -15.68 -0.66 -14.92
N GLN A 266 -15.45 -1.98 -14.99
CA GLN A 266 -15.51 -2.74 -16.24
C GLN A 266 -16.94 -2.78 -16.82
N MET A 267 -17.96 -3.00 -15.98
CA MET A 267 -19.37 -3.00 -16.39
C MET A 267 -19.84 -1.62 -16.85
N GLY A 268 -19.28 -0.55 -16.29
CA GLY A 268 -19.49 0.82 -16.75
C GLY A 268 -18.72 1.19 -18.03
N GLU A 269 -18.09 0.21 -18.69
CA GLU A 269 -17.27 0.37 -19.90
C GLU A 269 -16.09 1.36 -19.75
N VAL A 270 -15.69 1.66 -18.52
CA VAL A 270 -14.54 2.52 -18.24
C VAL A 270 -13.27 1.69 -18.38
N ARG A 271 -12.39 2.08 -19.31
CA ARG A 271 -11.17 1.32 -19.62
C ARG A 271 -10.16 1.41 -18.47
N PRO A 272 -9.74 0.27 -17.86
CA PRO A 272 -8.62 0.25 -16.93
C PRO A 272 -7.35 0.79 -17.58
N ASN A 273 -6.62 1.63 -16.85
CA ASN A 273 -5.29 2.09 -17.26
C ASN A 273 -4.20 1.41 -16.41
N TYR A 274 -2.94 1.73 -16.68
CA TYR A 274 -1.79 1.25 -15.92
C TYR A 274 -1.99 1.35 -14.40
N VAL A 275 -2.42 2.52 -13.91
CA VAL A 275 -2.65 2.76 -12.47
C VAL A 275 -3.75 1.85 -11.93
N THR A 276 -4.85 1.66 -12.69
CA THR A 276 -5.93 0.74 -12.29
C THR A 276 -5.40 -0.68 -12.08
N LEU A 277 -4.55 -1.18 -12.99
CA LEU A 277 -4.01 -2.53 -12.90
C LEU A 277 -3.12 -2.69 -11.66
N VAL A 278 -2.21 -1.74 -11.43
CA VAL A 278 -1.35 -1.75 -10.23
C VAL A 278 -2.18 -1.66 -8.94
N SER A 279 -3.26 -0.87 -8.93
CA SER A 279 -4.12 -0.72 -7.73
C SER A 279 -4.95 -1.97 -7.40
N VAL A 280 -5.40 -2.75 -8.39
CA VAL A 280 -6.26 -3.92 -8.14
C VAL A 280 -5.46 -5.19 -7.81
N LEU A 281 -4.24 -5.33 -8.32
CA LEU A 281 -3.41 -6.53 -8.14
C LEU A 281 -3.17 -6.93 -6.67
N PRO A 282 -2.95 -6.01 -5.71
CA PRO A 282 -2.85 -6.37 -4.29
C PRO A 282 -4.11 -7.06 -3.74
N ALA A 283 -5.30 -6.60 -4.12
CA ALA A 283 -6.55 -7.23 -3.70
C ALA A 283 -6.71 -8.64 -4.29
N ILE A 284 -6.37 -8.81 -5.57
CA ILE A 284 -6.36 -10.09 -6.28
C ILE A 284 -5.39 -11.07 -5.60
N SER A 285 -4.17 -10.61 -5.35
CA SER A 285 -3.10 -11.33 -4.65
C SER A 285 -3.55 -11.80 -3.25
N ARG A 286 -4.21 -10.92 -2.48
CA ARG A 286 -4.69 -11.25 -1.13
C ARG A 286 -5.86 -12.22 -1.13
N LEU A 287 -6.78 -12.15 -2.08
CA LEU A 287 -7.89 -13.10 -2.20
C LEU A 287 -7.52 -14.40 -2.91
N GLY A 288 -6.34 -14.47 -3.54
CA GLY A 288 -5.97 -15.65 -4.34
C GLY A 288 -6.77 -15.77 -5.64
N ALA A 289 -7.28 -14.65 -6.17
CA ALA A 289 -8.16 -14.60 -7.34
C ALA A 289 -7.38 -14.74 -8.67
N LEU A 290 -6.78 -15.91 -8.88
CA LEU A 290 -5.89 -16.20 -10.00
C LEU A 290 -6.52 -15.93 -11.37
N GLU A 291 -7.79 -16.22 -11.59
CA GLU A 291 -8.41 -16.02 -12.92
C GLU A 291 -8.53 -14.53 -13.26
N LEU A 292 -8.93 -13.71 -12.28
CA LEU A 292 -8.92 -12.26 -12.44
C LEU A 292 -7.50 -11.71 -12.65
N GLY A 293 -6.51 -12.26 -11.96
CA GLY A 293 -5.10 -11.92 -12.15
C GLY A 293 -4.58 -12.25 -13.55
N LYS A 294 -4.94 -13.42 -14.10
CA LYS A 294 -4.65 -13.78 -15.50
C LYS A 294 -5.33 -12.82 -16.47
N TRP A 295 -6.58 -12.45 -16.21
CA TRP A 295 -7.29 -11.47 -17.02
C TRP A 295 -6.55 -10.13 -17.05
N VAL A 296 -6.11 -9.62 -15.89
CA VAL A 296 -5.34 -8.36 -15.79
C VAL A 296 -4.05 -8.43 -16.61
N HIS A 297 -3.29 -9.53 -16.50
CA HIS A 297 -2.06 -9.73 -17.27
C HIS A 297 -2.31 -9.86 -18.78
N LEU A 298 -3.38 -10.54 -19.20
CA LEU A 298 -3.74 -10.63 -20.62
C LEU A 298 -4.26 -9.28 -21.15
N TYR A 299 -4.99 -8.54 -20.32
CA TYR A 299 -5.49 -7.21 -20.65
C TYR A 299 -4.34 -6.23 -20.89
N SER A 300 -3.32 -6.21 -20.03
CA SER A 300 -2.16 -5.34 -20.22
C SER A 300 -1.46 -5.60 -21.55
N LYS A 301 -1.23 -6.88 -21.89
CA LYS A 301 -0.67 -7.27 -23.19
C LYS A 301 -1.57 -6.87 -24.37
N LYS A 302 -2.87 -7.13 -24.30
CA LYS A 302 -3.83 -6.81 -25.36
C LYS A 302 -3.99 -5.30 -25.60
N LYS A 303 -3.78 -4.49 -24.56
CA LYS A 303 -3.86 -3.03 -24.62
C LYS A 303 -2.51 -2.35 -24.76
N GLU A 304 -1.44 -3.13 -24.96
CA GLU A 304 -0.07 -2.61 -25.11
C GLU A 304 0.32 -1.72 -23.92
N ILE A 305 -0.19 -2.04 -22.72
CA ILE A 305 0.26 -1.42 -21.47
C ILE A 305 1.60 -2.05 -21.13
N GLU A 306 2.65 -1.23 -21.13
CA GLU A 306 4.01 -1.65 -20.80
C GLU A 306 4.06 -2.29 -19.41
N ILE A 307 4.67 -3.48 -19.33
CA ILE A 307 4.96 -4.16 -18.07
C ILE A 307 6.37 -3.76 -17.68
N ASP A 308 6.45 -2.62 -17.00
CA ASP A 308 7.67 -2.13 -16.39
C ASP A 308 7.97 -2.85 -15.06
N ASP A 309 8.94 -2.35 -14.31
CA ASP A 309 9.35 -2.89 -13.01
C ASP A 309 8.23 -2.81 -11.95
N VAL A 310 7.40 -1.77 -11.96
CA VAL A 310 6.30 -1.58 -11.00
C VAL A 310 5.11 -2.50 -11.31
N LEU A 311 4.61 -2.52 -12.55
CA LEU A 311 3.54 -3.46 -12.92
C LEU A 311 4.03 -4.92 -12.91
N GLY A 312 5.28 -5.14 -13.33
CA GLY A 312 5.94 -6.44 -13.31
C GLY A 312 6.06 -7.02 -11.91
N SER A 313 6.55 -6.24 -10.93
CA SER A 313 6.61 -6.67 -9.53
C SER A 313 5.23 -6.97 -8.93
N ALA A 314 4.21 -6.15 -9.22
CA ALA A 314 2.85 -6.42 -8.78
C ALA A 314 2.26 -7.71 -9.38
N LEU A 315 2.56 -8.00 -10.66
CA LEU A 315 2.16 -9.25 -11.31
C LEU A 315 2.90 -10.47 -10.75
N ILE A 316 4.20 -10.35 -10.46
CA ILE A 316 5.00 -11.40 -9.82
C ILE A 316 4.42 -11.72 -8.44
N ASP A 317 4.17 -10.71 -7.61
CA ASP A 317 3.56 -10.87 -6.29
C ASP A 317 2.19 -11.56 -6.39
N MET A 318 1.35 -11.09 -7.31
CA MET A 318 0.03 -11.67 -7.54
C MET A 318 0.10 -13.13 -7.96
N TYR A 319 0.89 -13.49 -8.97
CA TYR A 319 1.00 -14.89 -9.40
C TYR A 319 1.57 -15.80 -8.31
N SER A 320 2.54 -15.31 -7.56
CA SER A 320 3.12 -16.04 -6.42
C SER A 320 2.05 -16.29 -5.35
N LYS A 321 1.36 -15.24 -4.88
CA LYS A 321 0.32 -15.35 -3.84
C LYS A 321 -0.99 -15.98 -4.31
N CYS A 322 -1.19 -16.17 -5.61
CA CYS A 322 -2.29 -16.95 -6.19
C CYS A 322 -1.91 -18.42 -6.47
N GLY A 323 -0.72 -18.86 -6.06
CA GLY A 323 -0.30 -20.26 -6.14
C GLY A 323 0.17 -20.69 -7.53
N SER A 324 0.70 -19.77 -8.34
CA SER A 324 1.21 -20.02 -9.69
C SER A 324 2.62 -19.43 -9.86
N ILE A 325 3.58 -19.94 -9.08
CA ILE A 325 4.97 -19.46 -9.07
C ILE A 325 5.63 -19.55 -10.45
N GLU A 326 5.30 -20.54 -11.27
CA GLU A 326 5.85 -20.70 -12.62
C GLU A 326 5.45 -19.53 -13.54
N LYS A 327 4.23 -18.99 -13.39
CA LYS A 327 3.81 -17.79 -14.12
C LYS A 327 4.47 -16.53 -13.58
N ALA A 328 4.75 -16.47 -12.29
CA ALA A 328 5.53 -15.37 -11.71
C ALA A 328 6.94 -15.35 -12.30
N VAL A 329 7.60 -16.52 -12.44
CA VAL A 329 8.89 -16.67 -13.12
C VAL A 329 8.79 -16.20 -14.59
N GLN A 330 7.75 -16.60 -15.33
CA GLN A 330 7.55 -16.14 -16.71
C GLN A 330 7.42 -14.61 -16.82
N VAL A 331 6.72 -13.97 -15.89
CA VAL A 331 6.64 -12.50 -15.83
C VAL A 331 8.01 -11.91 -15.54
N PHE A 332 8.70 -12.40 -14.51
CA PHE A 332 10.02 -11.93 -14.11
C PHE A 332 11.03 -12.02 -15.26
N GLU A 333 11.06 -13.15 -15.95
CA GLU A 333 11.99 -13.36 -17.07
C GLU A 333 11.68 -12.43 -18.26
N GLY A 334 10.42 -12.01 -18.42
CA GLY A 334 9.99 -11.09 -19.47
C GLY A 334 10.23 -9.60 -19.20
N ILE A 335 10.63 -9.20 -17.98
CA ILE A 335 10.92 -7.80 -17.64
C ILE A 335 12.29 -7.41 -18.20
N SER A 336 12.34 -6.34 -19.00
CA SER A 336 13.55 -5.86 -19.68
C SER A 336 14.59 -5.28 -18.73
N LYS A 337 14.16 -4.51 -17.73
CA LYS A 337 15.00 -3.90 -16.71
C LYS A 337 14.51 -4.27 -15.31
N ARG A 338 15.11 -5.31 -14.74
CA ARG A 338 14.80 -5.79 -13.40
C ARG A 338 15.46 -4.88 -12.37
N ASN A 339 14.70 -4.48 -11.37
CA ASN A 339 15.18 -3.70 -10.23
C ASN A 339 15.13 -4.56 -8.95
N THR A 340 15.63 -4.00 -7.85
CA THR A 340 15.62 -4.66 -6.54
C THR A 340 14.22 -5.12 -6.10
N VAL A 341 13.16 -4.39 -6.46
CA VAL A 341 11.76 -4.74 -6.13
C VAL A 341 11.31 -6.00 -6.88
N THR A 342 11.60 -6.12 -8.17
CA THR A 342 11.26 -7.31 -8.97
C THR A 342 11.99 -8.57 -8.48
N TRP A 343 13.26 -8.45 -8.10
CA TRP A 343 14.04 -9.53 -7.48
C TRP A 343 13.48 -9.93 -6.12
N SER A 344 13.17 -8.95 -5.27
CA SER A 344 12.56 -9.20 -3.97
C SER A 344 11.22 -9.93 -4.10
N ALA A 345 10.39 -9.55 -5.08
CA ALA A 345 9.10 -10.18 -5.32
C ALA A 345 9.23 -11.66 -5.72
N ILE A 346 10.16 -12.00 -6.63
CA ILE A 346 10.33 -13.40 -7.07
C ILE A 346 10.99 -14.27 -6.00
N ILE A 347 12.01 -13.75 -5.29
CA ILE A 347 12.68 -14.46 -4.18
C ILE A 347 11.70 -14.74 -3.05
N GLY A 348 10.90 -13.74 -2.65
CA GLY A 348 9.82 -13.91 -1.68
C GLY A 348 8.74 -14.89 -2.15
N GLY A 349 8.44 -14.90 -3.46
CA GLY A 349 7.55 -15.89 -4.08
C GLY A 349 8.07 -17.32 -3.92
N PHE A 350 9.34 -17.57 -4.23
CA PHE A 350 9.96 -18.89 -4.02
C PHE A 350 9.96 -19.32 -2.55
N ALA A 351 10.29 -18.39 -1.64
CA ALA A 351 10.24 -18.63 -0.19
C ALA A 351 8.85 -19.12 0.25
N MET A 352 7.78 -18.40 -0.15
CA MET A 352 6.40 -18.75 0.19
C MET A 352 5.98 -20.12 -0.37
N HIS A 353 6.57 -20.56 -1.48
CA HIS A 353 6.33 -21.87 -2.08
C HIS A 353 7.21 -22.98 -1.51
N GLY A 354 8.11 -22.67 -0.56
CA GLY A 354 9.07 -23.63 -0.01
C GLY A 354 10.18 -24.02 -0.98
N ARG A 355 10.39 -23.25 -2.05
CA ARG A 355 11.41 -23.48 -3.08
C ARG A 355 12.70 -22.76 -2.71
N ALA A 356 13.31 -23.18 -1.59
CA ALA A 356 14.44 -22.45 -1.02
C ALA A 356 15.68 -22.42 -1.94
N GLU A 357 15.98 -23.54 -2.61
CA GLU A 357 17.10 -23.60 -3.57
C GLU A 357 16.95 -22.56 -4.69
N ASP A 358 15.74 -22.42 -5.27
CA ASP A 358 15.48 -21.40 -6.29
C ASP A 358 15.59 -19.98 -5.72
N ALA A 359 15.13 -19.75 -4.49
CA ALA A 359 15.27 -18.44 -3.83
C ALA A 359 16.75 -18.04 -3.68
N LEU A 360 17.60 -18.99 -3.29
CA LEU A 360 19.04 -18.78 -3.14
C LEU A 360 19.75 -18.61 -4.50
N ASP A 361 19.38 -19.40 -5.52
CA ASP A 361 19.92 -19.23 -6.88
C ASP A 361 19.57 -17.85 -7.44
N TYR A 362 18.33 -17.40 -7.28
CA TYR A 362 17.89 -16.08 -7.73
C TYR A 362 18.59 -14.95 -6.95
N PHE A 363 18.86 -15.13 -5.66
CA PHE A 363 19.69 -14.19 -4.90
C PHE A 363 21.11 -14.10 -5.49
N SER A 364 21.77 -15.23 -5.73
CA SER A 364 23.10 -15.24 -6.34
C SER A 364 23.10 -14.68 -7.77
N ARG A 365 22.03 -14.89 -8.55
CA ARG A 365 21.84 -14.26 -9.88
C ARG A 365 21.73 -12.75 -9.76
N MET A 366 20.95 -12.25 -8.80
CA MET A 366 20.79 -10.82 -8.54
C MET A 366 22.14 -10.12 -8.29
N GLU A 367 22.98 -10.71 -7.44
CA GLU A 367 24.32 -10.17 -7.15
C GLU A 367 25.24 -10.22 -8.37
N ARG A 368 25.19 -11.30 -9.16
CA ARG A 368 25.97 -11.42 -10.41
C ARG A 368 25.57 -10.40 -11.46
N GLU A 369 24.30 -10.02 -11.51
CA GLU A 369 23.79 -8.95 -12.37
C GLU A 369 24.11 -7.53 -11.82
N GLY A 370 24.82 -7.43 -10.70
CA GLY A 370 25.25 -6.18 -10.10
C GLY A 370 24.11 -5.40 -9.42
N VAL A 371 22.99 -6.05 -9.12
CA VAL A 371 21.87 -5.42 -8.41
C VAL A 371 22.09 -5.60 -6.92
N THR A 372 22.24 -4.49 -6.19
CA THR A 372 22.43 -4.53 -4.74
C THR A 372 21.16 -5.04 -4.05
N PRO A 373 21.25 -6.10 -3.22
CA PRO A 373 20.14 -6.57 -2.40
C PRO A 373 19.63 -5.47 -1.48
N SER A 374 18.30 -5.32 -1.36
CA SER A 374 17.71 -4.55 -0.27
C SER A 374 17.52 -5.41 0.97
N ASP A 375 17.23 -4.77 2.09
CA ASP A 375 16.72 -5.40 3.31
C ASP A 375 15.54 -6.36 3.03
N VAL A 376 14.56 -5.98 2.20
CA VAL A 376 13.41 -6.83 1.85
C VAL A 376 13.83 -8.13 1.15
N VAL A 377 14.91 -8.12 0.36
CA VAL A 377 15.43 -9.33 -0.28
C VAL A 377 15.93 -10.34 0.78
N TYR A 378 16.61 -9.87 1.82
CA TYR A 378 17.06 -10.73 2.92
C TYR A 378 15.90 -11.33 3.71
N ILE A 379 14.79 -10.61 3.89
CA ILE A 379 13.57 -11.20 4.48
C ILE A 379 13.11 -12.40 3.64
N GLY A 380 13.11 -12.27 2.31
CA GLY A 380 12.76 -13.37 1.39
C GLY A 380 13.70 -14.57 1.53
N VAL A 381 15.02 -14.33 1.52
CA VAL A 381 16.05 -15.38 1.69
C VAL A 381 15.95 -16.07 3.04
N LEU A 382 15.86 -15.32 4.14
CA LEU A 382 15.77 -15.88 5.49
C LEU A 382 14.45 -16.65 5.68
N SER A 383 13.34 -16.18 5.09
CA SER A 383 12.07 -16.92 5.08
C SER A 383 12.20 -18.25 4.31
N ALA A 384 12.92 -18.26 3.19
CA ALA A 384 13.20 -19.46 2.42
C ALA A 384 14.01 -20.48 3.25
N CYS A 385 15.08 -20.01 3.91
CA CYS A 385 15.87 -20.82 4.84
C CYS A 385 15.00 -21.38 5.97
N SER A 386 14.14 -20.54 6.58
CA SER A 386 13.20 -20.96 7.63
C SER A 386 12.27 -22.08 7.17
N HIS A 387 11.72 -21.99 5.96
CA HIS A 387 10.76 -22.98 5.45
C HIS A 387 11.40 -24.28 4.96
N ALA A 388 12.70 -24.26 4.69
CA ALA A 388 13.50 -25.44 4.32
C ALA A 388 14.35 -26.01 5.46
N GLY A 389 14.42 -25.33 6.62
CA GLY A 389 15.23 -25.75 7.76
C GLY A 389 16.73 -25.56 7.56
N LEU A 390 17.13 -24.65 6.67
CA LEU A 390 18.53 -24.33 6.34
C LEU A 390 19.12 -23.36 7.37
N VAL A 391 19.38 -23.87 8.58
CA VAL A 391 19.80 -23.05 9.74
C VAL A 391 21.13 -22.36 9.48
N GLU A 392 22.13 -23.08 8.97
CA GLU A 392 23.47 -22.54 8.75
C GLU A 392 23.49 -21.50 7.63
N GLU A 393 22.76 -21.75 6.54
CA GLU A 393 22.58 -20.77 5.46
C GLU A 393 21.87 -19.52 5.97
N GLY A 394 20.83 -19.66 6.81
CA GLY A 394 20.15 -18.52 7.42
C GLY A 394 21.10 -17.66 8.27
N ARG A 395 21.97 -18.29 9.09
CA ARG A 395 23.02 -17.59 9.84
C ARG A 395 23.99 -16.87 8.91
N LEU A 396 24.42 -17.53 7.83
CA LEU A 396 25.35 -16.96 6.85
C LEU A 396 24.75 -15.72 6.19
N PHE A 397 23.50 -15.77 5.72
CA PHE A 397 22.85 -14.63 5.08
C PHE A 397 22.54 -13.50 6.06
N PHE A 398 22.16 -13.80 7.30
CA PHE A 398 21.98 -12.77 8.33
C PHE A 398 23.30 -12.05 8.63
N ASN A 399 24.40 -12.79 8.76
CA ASN A 399 25.73 -12.21 8.95
C ASN A 399 26.23 -11.45 7.71
N HIS A 400 25.91 -11.92 6.51
CA HIS A 400 26.24 -11.23 5.27
C HIS A 400 25.53 -9.87 5.18
N MET A 401 24.24 -9.83 5.53
CA MET A 401 23.44 -8.61 5.59
C MET A 401 24.07 -7.56 6.53
N VAL A 402 24.46 -7.98 7.74
CA VAL A 402 24.99 -7.08 8.77
C VAL A 402 26.44 -6.67 8.49
N ASN A 403 27.32 -7.63 8.23
CA ASN A 403 28.76 -7.41 8.23
C ASN A 403 29.34 -7.07 6.84
N VAL A 404 28.68 -7.50 5.77
CA VAL A 404 29.17 -7.29 4.39
C VAL A 404 28.41 -6.14 3.72
N VAL A 405 27.08 -6.18 3.75
CA VAL A 405 26.27 -5.11 3.14
C VAL A 405 26.14 -3.90 4.07
N GLY A 406 26.21 -4.10 5.39
CA GLY A 406 26.12 -3.03 6.38
C GLY A 406 24.69 -2.58 6.67
N PHE A 407 23.70 -3.46 6.49
CA PHE A 407 22.32 -3.15 6.86
C PHE A 407 22.11 -3.37 8.36
N GLU A 408 21.38 -2.43 8.97
CA GLU A 408 20.83 -2.62 10.32
C GLU A 408 19.60 -3.54 10.25
N PRO A 409 19.61 -4.70 10.92
CA PRO A 409 18.47 -5.61 10.89
C PRO A 409 17.22 -4.96 11.50
N ARG A 410 16.13 -4.92 10.72
CA ARG A 410 14.78 -4.62 11.22
C ARG A 410 14.12 -5.82 11.92
N LEU A 411 13.00 -5.57 12.61
CA LEU A 411 12.17 -6.57 13.31
C LEU A 411 11.82 -7.78 12.41
N GLU A 412 11.56 -7.57 11.12
CA GLU A 412 11.22 -8.67 10.22
C GLU A 412 12.36 -9.67 10.01
N HIS A 413 13.61 -9.20 9.99
CA HIS A 413 14.79 -10.07 9.84
C HIS A 413 14.98 -10.92 11.10
N TYR A 414 14.87 -10.31 12.28
CA TYR A 414 14.88 -11.04 13.54
C TYR A 414 13.75 -12.05 13.61
N GLY A 415 12.54 -11.66 13.21
CA GLY A 415 11.39 -12.55 13.13
C GLY A 415 11.64 -13.78 12.25
N CYS A 416 12.31 -13.62 11.11
CA CYS A 416 12.70 -14.74 10.24
C CYS A 416 13.71 -15.68 10.91
N MET A 417 14.73 -15.12 11.59
CA MET A 417 15.71 -15.92 12.33
C MET A 417 15.09 -16.68 13.50
N ILE A 418 14.17 -16.05 14.25
CA ILE A 418 13.45 -16.70 15.34
C ILE A 418 12.53 -17.81 14.80
N ASP A 419 11.86 -17.60 13.66
CA ASP A 419 11.07 -18.65 13.01
C ASP A 419 11.96 -19.83 12.57
N LEU A 420 13.14 -19.55 12.00
CA LEU A 420 14.12 -20.55 11.58
C LEU A 420 14.66 -21.38 12.76
N LEU A 421 15.20 -20.72 13.79
CA LEU A 421 15.72 -21.37 15.00
C LEU A 421 14.61 -22.12 15.75
N GLY A 422 13.43 -21.50 15.82
CA GLY A 422 12.24 -22.04 16.45
C GLY A 422 11.79 -23.35 15.82
N ARG A 423 11.67 -23.41 14.48
CA ARG A 423 11.31 -24.65 13.76
C ARG A 423 12.39 -25.73 13.84
N ALA A 424 13.65 -25.33 13.98
CA ALA A 424 14.78 -26.24 14.17
C ALA A 424 14.86 -26.81 15.60
N GLY A 425 13.99 -26.38 16.52
CA GLY A 425 14.01 -26.80 17.93
C GLY A 425 15.08 -26.12 18.77
N GLN A 426 15.78 -25.13 18.24
CA GLN A 426 16.84 -24.36 18.93
C GLN A 426 16.23 -23.25 19.81
N LEU A 427 15.30 -23.62 20.70
CA LEU A 427 14.49 -22.66 21.48
C LEU A 427 15.30 -21.75 22.40
N LYS A 428 16.33 -22.30 23.06
CA LYS A 428 17.20 -21.51 23.97
C LYS A 428 17.96 -20.45 23.20
N GLU A 429 18.52 -20.83 22.06
CA GLU A 429 19.23 -19.90 21.19
C GLU A 429 18.28 -18.84 20.63
N ALA A 430 17.05 -19.22 20.25
CA ALA A 430 16.05 -18.26 19.84
C ALA A 430 15.71 -17.24 20.95
N GLU A 431 15.55 -17.68 22.20
CA GLU A 431 15.33 -16.78 23.34
C GLU A 431 16.55 -15.86 23.57
N GLU A 432 17.77 -16.40 23.54
CA GLU A 432 19.02 -15.61 23.63
C GLU A 432 19.15 -14.59 22.49
N PHE A 433 18.75 -14.97 21.27
CA PHE A 433 18.78 -14.09 20.11
C PHE A 433 17.83 -12.90 20.29
N ILE A 434 16.64 -13.11 20.85
CA ILE A 434 15.70 -12.02 21.21
C ILE A 434 16.30 -11.09 22.27
N LEU A 435 16.90 -11.67 23.31
CA LEU A 435 17.48 -10.88 24.42
C LEU A 435 18.67 -10.03 24.00
N ASN A 436 19.39 -10.44 22.96
CA ASN A 436 20.54 -9.71 22.42
C ASN A 436 20.18 -8.73 21.29
N MET A 437 18.90 -8.55 20.96
CA MET A 437 18.48 -7.59 19.95
C MET A 437 18.80 -6.15 20.39
N PRO A 438 19.33 -5.30 19.49
CA PRO A 438 19.56 -3.88 19.78
C PRO A 438 18.26 -3.05 19.77
N ILE A 439 17.16 -3.65 19.33
CA ILE A 439 15.83 -3.06 19.20
C ILE A 439 14.83 -3.83 20.07
N THR A 440 13.83 -3.11 20.60
CA THR A 440 12.78 -3.71 21.42
C THR A 440 11.96 -4.71 20.60
N PRO A 441 11.85 -5.98 21.03
CA PRO A 441 11.05 -6.97 20.33
C PRO A 441 9.56 -6.63 20.35
N ASP A 442 8.88 -6.84 19.22
CA ASP A 442 7.43 -6.64 19.07
C ASP A 442 6.64 -7.93 19.38
N ASP A 443 5.31 -7.86 19.24
CA ASP A 443 4.44 -9.00 19.47
C ASP A 443 4.67 -10.12 18.44
N VAL A 444 5.09 -9.79 17.22
CA VAL A 444 5.34 -10.77 16.14
C VAL A 444 6.51 -11.69 16.49
N ILE A 445 7.61 -11.13 16.99
CA ILE A 445 8.80 -11.91 17.39
C ILE A 445 8.48 -12.86 18.54
N TRP A 446 7.81 -12.38 19.59
CA TRP A 446 7.42 -13.23 20.71
C TRP A 446 6.37 -14.28 20.30
N LYS A 447 5.46 -13.96 19.37
CA LYS A 447 4.51 -14.94 18.81
C LYS A 447 5.22 -16.04 18.03
N ALA A 448 6.30 -15.73 17.32
CA ALA A 448 7.11 -16.73 16.62
C ALA A 448 7.74 -17.71 17.63
N LEU A 449 8.37 -17.20 18.69
CA LEU A 449 8.94 -18.04 19.75
C LEU A 449 7.87 -18.86 20.49
N LEU A 450 6.71 -18.26 20.82
CA LEU A 450 5.60 -18.98 21.45
C LEU A 450 5.07 -20.12 20.57
N GLY A 451 4.99 -19.88 19.26
CA GLY A 451 4.65 -20.91 18.27
C GLY A 451 5.64 -22.06 18.26
N ALA A 452 6.94 -21.77 18.34
CA ALA A 452 7.99 -22.78 18.44
C ALA A 452 7.93 -23.56 19.77
N CYS A 453 7.69 -22.89 20.90
CA CYS A 453 7.45 -23.54 22.20
C CYS A 453 6.26 -24.49 22.14
N LYS A 454 5.17 -24.09 21.47
CA LYS A 454 4.02 -24.97 21.22
C LYS A 454 4.42 -26.19 20.41
N MET A 455 5.11 -25.99 19.29
CA MET A 455 5.54 -27.06 18.38
C MET A 455 6.43 -28.11 19.07
N HIS A 456 7.34 -27.67 19.93
CA HIS A 456 8.29 -28.55 20.64
C HIS A 456 7.85 -28.92 22.06
N GLY A 457 6.65 -28.53 22.50
CA GLY A 457 6.11 -28.88 23.82
C GLY A 457 6.85 -28.26 25.01
N ASN A 458 7.53 -27.12 24.84
CA ASN A 458 8.24 -26.44 25.93
C ASN A 458 7.28 -25.55 26.74
N ILE A 459 6.68 -26.13 27.78
CA ILE A 459 5.66 -25.48 28.62
C ILE A 459 6.26 -24.29 29.40
N GLU A 460 7.44 -24.46 29.99
CA GLU A 460 8.05 -23.47 30.88
C GLU A 460 8.36 -22.17 30.12
N MET A 461 9.02 -22.27 28.96
CA MET A 461 9.32 -21.12 28.11
C MET A 461 8.04 -20.56 27.50
N GLY A 462 7.12 -21.43 27.04
CA GLY A 462 5.84 -21.01 26.47
C GLY A 462 4.99 -20.18 27.43
N ASP A 463 4.95 -20.55 28.71
CA ASP A 463 4.24 -19.83 29.75
C ASP A 463 4.86 -18.45 30.05
N ARG A 464 6.20 -18.36 30.10
CA ARG A 464 6.89 -17.06 30.23
C ARG A 464 6.61 -16.14 29.06
N VAL A 465 6.80 -16.63 27.83
CA VAL A 465 6.60 -15.84 26.60
C VAL A 465 5.15 -15.40 26.44
N ALA A 466 4.19 -16.29 26.73
CA ALA A 466 2.78 -15.94 26.69
C ALA A 466 2.42 -14.83 27.68
N ARG A 467 2.99 -14.83 28.89
CA ARG A 467 2.81 -13.73 29.86
C ARG A 467 3.38 -12.40 29.36
N ILE A 468 4.54 -12.41 28.70
CA ILE A 468 5.12 -11.20 28.08
C ILE A 468 4.15 -10.65 27.04
N LEU A 469 3.65 -11.50 26.13
CA LEU A 469 2.69 -11.10 25.10
C LEU A 469 1.37 -10.57 25.68
N MET A 470 0.83 -11.19 26.72
CA MET A 470 -0.41 -10.74 27.38
C MET A 470 -0.25 -9.36 28.04
N ASN A 471 0.96 -9.00 28.46
CA ASN A 471 1.24 -7.68 29.01
C ASN A 471 1.43 -6.63 27.90
N MET A 472 2.07 -7.02 26.79
CA MET A 472 2.31 -6.13 25.64
C MET A 472 1.04 -5.85 24.82
N ALA A 473 0.25 -6.89 24.55
CA ALA A 473 -0.95 -6.83 23.74
C ALA A 473 -2.11 -7.58 24.43
N PRO A 474 -2.73 -6.99 25.48
CA PRO A 474 -3.74 -7.68 26.29
C PRO A 474 -5.02 -8.08 25.53
N ARG A 475 -5.27 -7.44 24.38
CA ARG A 475 -6.43 -7.71 23.53
C ARG A 475 -6.14 -8.72 22.40
N ASP A 476 -4.89 -9.12 22.22
CA ASP A 476 -4.51 -10.09 21.19
C ASP A 476 -4.87 -11.50 21.64
N SER A 477 -5.77 -12.16 20.89
CA SER A 477 -6.21 -13.52 21.23
C SER A 477 -5.15 -14.60 21.00
N GLY A 478 -4.17 -14.32 20.14
CA GLY A 478 -3.14 -15.28 19.73
C GLY A 478 -2.34 -15.85 20.89
N ALA A 479 -1.89 -15.00 21.82
CA ALA A 479 -1.10 -15.43 22.98
C ALA A 479 -1.89 -16.34 23.93
N TYR A 480 -3.15 -15.99 24.22
CA TYR A 480 -4.04 -16.78 25.07
C TYR A 480 -4.37 -18.12 24.44
N VAL A 481 -4.71 -18.13 23.15
CA VAL A 481 -5.02 -19.36 22.42
C VAL A 481 -3.80 -20.27 22.35
N ALA A 482 -2.61 -19.73 22.07
CA ALA A 482 -1.38 -20.52 22.05
C ALA A 482 -1.03 -21.10 23.43
N LEU A 483 -1.13 -20.31 24.51
CA LEU A 483 -0.88 -20.81 25.88
C LEU A 483 -1.92 -21.85 26.31
N SER A 484 -3.20 -21.61 26.05
CA SER A 484 -4.26 -22.58 26.29
C SER A 484 -3.99 -23.89 25.54
N ASN A 485 -3.45 -23.81 24.33
CA ASN A 485 -3.15 -24.99 23.54
C ASN A 485 -1.94 -25.77 24.11
N ILE A 486 -0.92 -25.07 24.61
CA ILE A 486 0.24 -25.68 25.27
C ILE A 486 -0.23 -26.46 26.50
N TYR A 487 -1.03 -25.85 27.39
CA TYR A 487 -1.56 -26.54 28.57
C TYR A 487 -2.48 -27.71 28.23
N ALA A 488 -3.34 -27.56 27.21
CA ALA A 488 -4.21 -28.64 26.76
C ALA A 488 -3.41 -29.84 26.23
N SER A 489 -2.30 -29.60 25.52
CA SER A 489 -1.39 -30.65 25.03
C SER A 489 -0.74 -31.42 26.19
N SER A 490 -0.52 -30.75 27.33
CA SER A 490 0.00 -31.35 28.57
C SER A 490 -1.09 -31.88 29.50
N ARG A 491 -2.37 -31.87 29.08
CA ARG A 491 -3.55 -32.28 29.87
C ARG A 491 -3.76 -31.50 31.17
N ASP A 492 -3.23 -30.28 31.26
CA ASP A 492 -3.47 -29.36 32.39
C ASP A 492 -4.74 -28.53 32.14
N TRP A 493 -5.90 -29.15 32.37
CA TRP A 493 -7.21 -28.53 32.13
C TRP A 493 -7.53 -27.38 33.10
N GLU A 494 -6.93 -27.39 34.28
CA GLU A 494 -7.09 -26.31 35.26
C GLU A 494 -6.46 -25.01 34.72
N SER A 495 -5.24 -25.10 34.20
CA SER A 495 -4.58 -23.96 33.55
C SER A 495 -5.29 -23.51 32.28
N VAL A 496 -5.84 -24.44 31.48
CA VAL A 496 -6.71 -24.09 30.33
C VAL A 496 -7.92 -23.28 30.76
N ALA A 497 -8.64 -23.73 31.80
CA ALA A 497 -9.81 -23.03 32.32
C ALA A 497 -9.44 -21.61 32.80
N ARG A 498 -8.30 -21.47 33.49
CA ARG A 498 -7.78 -20.17 33.96
C ARG A 498 -7.49 -19.21 32.80
N VAL A 499 -6.86 -19.68 31.73
CA VAL A 499 -6.57 -18.85 30.55
C VAL A 499 -7.85 -18.43 29.84
N ARG A 500 -8.82 -19.35 29.67
CA ARG A 500 -10.11 -19.04 29.04
C ARG A 500 -10.96 -18.07 29.86
N LEU A 501 -10.93 -18.18 31.18
CA LEU A 501 -11.59 -17.22 32.07
C LEU A 501 -11.01 -15.82 31.86
N LYS A 502 -9.68 -15.70 31.83
CA LYS A 502 -9.01 -14.42 31.57
C LYS A 502 -9.34 -13.84 30.18
N MET A 503 -9.48 -14.68 29.15
CA MET A 503 -9.97 -14.22 27.84
C MET A 503 -11.38 -13.63 27.93
N LYS A 504 -12.28 -14.27 28.69
CA LYS A 504 -13.66 -13.80 28.88
C LYS A 504 -13.71 -12.49 29.68
N GLU A 505 -12.89 -12.36 30.72
CA GLU A 505 -12.78 -11.13 31.53
C GLU A 505 -12.28 -9.93 30.71
N MET A 506 -11.40 -10.18 29.74
CA MET A 506 -10.80 -9.15 28.88
C MET A 506 -11.57 -8.91 27.56
N ASP A 507 -12.72 -9.58 27.37
CA ASP A 507 -13.52 -9.59 26.12
C ASP A 507 -12.67 -9.94 24.87
N VAL A 508 -11.72 -10.86 25.03
CA VAL A 508 -10.84 -11.33 23.95
C VAL A 508 -11.49 -12.52 23.26
N LYS A 509 -11.79 -12.37 21.96
CA LYS A 509 -12.38 -13.42 21.12
C LYS A 509 -11.34 -14.02 20.17
N LYS A 510 -11.42 -15.33 19.98
CA LYS A 510 -10.60 -16.05 19.01
C LYS A 510 -11.07 -15.73 17.59
N ASP A 511 -10.12 -15.51 16.67
CA ASP A 511 -10.43 -15.37 15.25
C ASP A 511 -10.98 -16.69 14.67
N PRO A 512 -12.14 -16.66 13.99
CA PRO A 512 -12.67 -17.86 13.36
C PRO A 512 -11.78 -18.30 12.18
N GLY A 513 -11.63 -19.62 12.04
CA GLY A 513 -10.91 -20.20 10.92
C GLY A 513 -11.74 -20.14 9.66
N CYS A 514 -11.27 -19.37 8.68
CA CYS A 514 -11.96 -19.15 7.42
C CYS A 514 -11.09 -19.64 6.26
N SER A 515 -11.73 -20.34 5.32
CA SER A 515 -11.11 -20.77 4.08
C SER A 515 -11.95 -20.36 2.89
N TRP A 516 -11.32 -20.01 1.76
CA TRP A 516 -12.03 -19.63 0.56
C TRP A 516 -11.36 -20.17 -0.70
N ILE A 517 -12.15 -20.26 -1.78
CA ILE A 517 -11.77 -20.74 -3.10
C ILE A 517 -12.37 -19.81 -4.16
N GLU A 518 -11.59 -19.49 -5.21
CA GLU A 518 -12.10 -18.80 -6.40
C GLU A 518 -12.55 -19.84 -7.44
N LEU A 519 -13.81 -19.79 -7.84
CA LEU A 519 -14.36 -20.57 -8.97
C LEU A 519 -15.21 -19.64 -9.85
N ASP A 520 -15.02 -19.74 -11.17
CA ASP A 520 -15.74 -18.93 -12.17
C ASP A 520 -15.71 -17.42 -11.89
N GLY A 521 -14.59 -16.95 -11.33
CA GLY A 521 -14.40 -15.55 -10.93
C GLY A 521 -15.19 -15.14 -9.69
N ILE A 522 -15.75 -16.05 -8.90
CA ILE A 522 -16.42 -15.75 -7.64
C ILE A 522 -15.59 -16.35 -6.49
N VAL A 523 -15.35 -15.55 -5.45
CA VAL A 523 -14.67 -16.02 -4.23
C VAL A 523 -15.72 -16.54 -3.26
N HIS A 524 -15.74 -17.85 -3.04
CA HIS A 524 -16.61 -18.54 -2.10
C HIS A 524 -15.91 -18.69 -0.76
N GLU A 525 -16.47 -18.11 0.29
CA GLU A 525 -15.93 -18.12 1.65
C GLU A 525 -16.67 -19.14 2.52
N PHE A 526 -15.93 -19.86 3.36
CA PHE A 526 -16.45 -20.90 4.23
C PHE A 526 -15.95 -20.70 5.65
N LEU A 527 -16.89 -20.62 6.58
CA LEU A 527 -16.68 -20.63 8.01
C LEU A 527 -17.17 -21.97 8.58
N VAL A 528 -16.59 -22.39 9.70
CA VAL A 528 -17.08 -23.56 10.44
C VAL A 528 -18.49 -23.24 10.94
N GLU A 529 -19.43 -24.17 10.77
CA GLU A 529 -20.88 -24.03 11.09
C GLU A 529 -21.69 -23.10 10.15
N ASP A 530 -21.13 -22.68 9.01
CA ASP A 530 -21.87 -21.85 8.05
C ASP A 530 -22.65 -22.67 7.01
N ASP A 531 -23.98 -22.70 7.17
CA ASP A 531 -24.93 -23.31 6.23
C ASP A 531 -25.52 -22.31 5.22
N SER A 532 -25.04 -21.07 5.18
CA SER A 532 -25.61 -20.02 4.32
C SER A 532 -25.34 -20.23 2.82
N HIS A 533 -24.39 -21.11 2.47
CA HIS A 533 -24.03 -21.33 1.08
C HIS A 533 -25.18 -21.98 0.28
N PRO A 534 -25.52 -21.48 -0.94
CA PRO A 534 -26.66 -22.01 -1.72
C PRO A 534 -26.59 -23.52 -2.01
N ARG A 535 -25.37 -24.07 -2.07
CA ARG A 535 -25.08 -25.50 -2.31
C ARG A 535 -24.69 -26.27 -1.05
N ALA A 536 -25.05 -25.78 0.15
CA ALA A 536 -24.67 -26.40 1.42
C ALA A 536 -24.97 -27.91 1.47
N LYS A 537 -26.16 -28.35 1.02
CA LYS A 537 -26.53 -29.78 1.02
C LYS A 537 -25.58 -30.67 0.21
N GLU A 538 -25.17 -30.21 -0.97
CA GLU A 538 -24.22 -30.95 -1.83
C GLU A 538 -22.84 -31.00 -1.18
N ILE A 539 -22.40 -29.90 -0.56
CA ILE A 539 -21.13 -29.83 0.16
C ILE A 539 -21.12 -30.84 1.32
N HIS A 540 -22.19 -30.89 2.11
CA HIS A 540 -22.33 -31.84 3.22
C HIS A 540 -22.29 -33.30 2.75
N SER A 541 -22.96 -33.61 1.63
CA SER A 541 -22.91 -34.94 1.02
C SER A 541 -21.48 -35.31 0.56
N MET A 542 -20.77 -34.37 -0.04
CA MET A 542 -19.38 -34.59 -0.48
C MET A 542 -18.42 -34.74 0.71
N LEU A 543 -18.62 -33.98 1.79
CA LEU A 543 -17.86 -34.19 3.02
C LEU A 543 -18.04 -35.62 3.55
N GLN A 544 -19.26 -36.17 3.47
CA GLN A 544 -19.56 -37.53 3.95
C GLN A 544 -18.82 -38.57 3.12
N GLU A 545 -18.87 -38.42 1.79
CA GLU A 545 -18.11 -39.24 0.86
C GLU A 545 -16.61 -39.18 1.15
N ILE A 546 -16.06 -37.97 1.34
CA ILE A 546 -14.64 -37.78 1.71
C ILE A 546 -14.30 -38.54 2.99
N ALA A 547 -15.09 -38.43 4.06
CA ALA A 547 -14.79 -39.14 5.30
C ALA A 547 -14.91 -40.65 5.18
N GLU A 548 -15.88 -41.17 4.41
CA GLU A 548 -16.00 -42.60 4.15
C GLU A 548 -14.79 -43.14 3.37
N GLN A 549 -14.40 -42.45 2.30
CA GLN A 549 -13.23 -42.83 1.50
C GLN A 549 -11.94 -42.75 2.33
N MET A 550 -11.78 -41.72 3.14
CA MET A 550 -10.63 -41.59 4.05
C MET A 550 -10.59 -42.73 5.08
N ARG A 551 -11.72 -43.07 5.70
CA ARG A 551 -11.81 -44.20 6.64
C ARG A 551 -11.44 -45.52 5.97
N SER A 552 -11.83 -45.72 4.71
CA SER A 552 -11.50 -46.94 3.95
C SER A 552 -9.99 -47.15 3.74
N VAL A 553 -9.20 -46.06 3.69
CA VAL A 553 -7.73 -46.11 3.57
C VAL A 553 -7.01 -46.04 4.93
N GLY A 554 -7.75 -46.19 6.04
CA GLY A 554 -7.20 -46.25 7.39
C GLY A 554 -6.95 -44.90 8.06
N TYR A 555 -7.52 -43.81 7.54
CA TYR A 555 -7.47 -42.52 8.21
C TYR A 555 -8.20 -42.57 9.55
N LYS A 556 -7.54 -42.05 10.60
CA LYS A 556 -8.13 -41.78 11.91
C LYS A 556 -7.92 -40.29 12.20
N PRO A 557 -8.99 -39.54 12.53
CA PRO A 557 -8.85 -38.15 12.93
C PRO A 557 -7.91 -38.03 14.13
N ASP A 558 -6.97 -37.07 14.07
CA ASP A 558 -6.13 -36.77 15.22
C ASP A 558 -6.90 -35.85 16.19
N THR A 559 -7.67 -36.47 17.08
CA THR A 559 -8.47 -35.75 18.09
C THR A 559 -7.63 -34.95 19.07
N THR A 560 -6.30 -35.18 19.15
CA THR A 560 -5.41 -34.36 19.96
C THR A 560 -5.30 -32.91 19.46
N GLN A 561 -5.64 -32.66 18.19
CA GLN A 561 -5.71 -31.31 17.62
C GLN A 561 -6.94 -30.52 18.10
N VAL A 562 -7.96 -31.20 18.64
CA VAL A 562 -9.14 -30.55 19.23
C VAL A 562 -8.90 -30.35 20.71
N LEU A 563 -8.41 -29.16 21.05
CA LEU A 563 -8.01 -28.78 22.41
C LEU A 563 -9.22 -28.31 23.25
N LEU A 564 -10.40 -28.85 22.96
CA LEU A 564 -11.63 -28.70 23.73
C LEU A 564 -11.83 -29.94 24.60
N ASN A 565 -12.26 -29.74 25.84
CA ASN A 565 -12.62 -30.83 26.74
C ASN A 565 -14.05 -31.28 26.43
N ILE A 566 -14.21 -31.91 25.27
CA ILE A 566 -15.45 -32.53 24.77
C ILE A 566 -15.20 -34.03 24.56
N ASP A 567 -16.27 -34.80 24.35
CA ASP A 567 -16.12 -36.22 24.07
C ASP A 567 -15.39 -36.47 22.73
N GLU A 568 -14.86 -37.69 22.55
CA GLU A 568 -14.07 -38.00 21.36
C GLU A 568 -14.90 -37.93 20.06
N GLU A 569 -16.21 -38.22 20.12
CA GLU A 569 -17.11 -38.14 18.95
C GLU A 569 -17.33 -36.68 18.50
N GLU A 570 -17.50 -35.75 19.43
CA GLU A 570 -17.61 -34.31 19.16
C GLU A 570 -16.27 -33.72 18.68
N LYS A 571 -15.13 -34.23 19.15
CA LYS A 571 -13.80 -33.86 18.60
C LYS A 571 -13.67 -34.27 17.14
N GLU A 572 -14.04 -35.52 16.82
CA GLU A 572 -14.02 -36.02 15.44
C GLU A 572 -14.96 -35.19 14.54
N SER A 573 -16.16 -34.87 15.02
CA SER A 573 -17.13 -34.01 14.33
C SER A 573 -16.57 -32.60 14.06
N THR A 574 -15.86 -32.01 15.04
CA THR A 574 -15.25 -30.68 14.87
C THR A 574 -14.21 -30.65 13.75
N LEU A 575 -13.32 -31.65 13.71
CA LEU A 575 -12.28 -31.77 12.67
C LEU A 575 -12.88 -31.95 11.28
N TYR A 576 -14.01 -32.62 11.22
CA TYR A 576 -14.72 -32.93 9.99
C TYR A 576 -15.27 -31.67 9.30
N TYR A 577 -15.69 -30.66 10.07
CA TYR A 577 -16.23 -29.39 9.58
C TYR A 577 -15.22 -28.24 9.53
N HIS A 578 -13.91 -28.52 9.58
CA HIS A 578 -12.89 -27.50 9.35
C HIS A 578 -13.07 -26.82 7.97
N SER A 579 -12.93 -25.50 7.92
CA SER A 579 -13.25 -24.71 6.72
C SER A 579 -12.45 -25.11 5.48
N GLU A 580 -11.24 -25.64 5.64
CA GLU A 580 -10.44 -26.19 4.54
C GLU A 580 -11.17 -27.36 3.86
N ARG A 581 -11.76 -28.26 4.66
CA ARG A 581 -12.46 -29.45 4.13
C ARG A 581 -13.73 -29.04 3.41
N ILE A 582 -14.46 -28.08 3.96
CA ILE A 582 -15.66 -27.50 3.32
C ILE A 582 -15.28 -26.91 1.96
N ALA A 583 -14.20 -26.11 1.91
CA ALA A 583 -13.71 -25.53 0.66
C ALA A 583 -13.25 -26.59 -0.35
N ILE A 584 -12.59 -27.67 0.09
CA ILE A 584 -12.20 -28.79 -0.78
C ILE A 584 -13.43 -29.53 -1.31
N ALA A 585 -14.39 -29.85 -0.44
CA ALA A 585 -15.63 -30.52 -0.83
C ALA A 585 -16.38 -29.69 -1.88
N PHE A 586 -16.52 -28.38 -1.65
CA PHE A 586 -17.09 -27.47 -2.64
C PHE A 586 -16.29 -27.45 -3.96
N GLY A 587 -14.96 -27.43 -3.88
CA GLY A 587 -14.08 -27.51 -5.05
C GLY A 587 -14.25 -28.81 -5.85
N LEU A 588 -14.41 -29.95 -5.17
CA LEU A 588 -14.59 -31.26 -5.80
C LEU A 588 -15.95 -31.38 -6.52
N ILE A 589 -17.04 -30.89 -5.93
CA ILE A 589 -18.37 -30.91 -6.58
C ILE A 589 -18.53 -29.87 -7.70
N SER A 590 -17.65 -28.87 -7.75
CA SER A 590 -17.80 -27.72 -8.66
C SER A 590 -16.79 -27.73 -9.81
N THR A 591 -15.81 -28.64 -9.81
CA THR A 591 -14.77 -28.68 -10.85
C THR A 591 -14.65 -30.07 -11.47
N SER A 592 -14.28 -30.11 -12.74
CA SER A 592 -13.99 -31.37 -13.44
C SER A 592 -12.79 -32.10 -12.80
N PRO A 593 -12.76 -33.44 -12.81
CA PRO A 593 -11.59 -34.21 -12.38
C PRO A 593 -10.29 -33.70 -13.05
N GLY A 594 -9.21 -33.54 -12.28
CA GLY A 594 -7.91 -33.07 -12.78
C GLY A 594 -7.63 -31.55 -12.67
N THR A 595 -8.63 -30.65 -12.64
CA THR A 595 -8.47 -29.17 -12.48
C THR A 595 -7.92 -28.66 -11.11
N PRO A 596 -6.66 -28.27 -10.91
CA PRO A 596 -6.11 -28.05 -9.55
C PRO A 596 -6.97 -27.16 -8.63
N LEU A 597 -7.20 -27.60 -7.39
CA LEU A 597 -7.96 -26.83 -6.39
C LEU A 597 -7.04 -25.85 -5.68
N ARG A 598 -7.45 -24.59 -5.53
CA ARG A 598 -6.66 -23.54 -4.87
C ARG A 598 -7.44 -22.95 -3.72
N ILE A 599 -6.96 -23.16 -2.51
CA ILE A 599 -7.64 -22.76 -1.28
C ILE A 599 -6.74 -21.80 -0.53
N VAL A 600 -7.34 -20.77 0.02
CA VAL A 600 -6.65 -19.82 0.90
C VAL A 600 -7.28 -19.92 2.27
N LYS A 601 -6.43 -19.95 3.31
CA LYS A 601 -6.82 -19.96 4.71
C LYS A 601 -6.25 -18.74 5.43
N ASN A 602 -7.07 -18.11 6.28
CA ASN A 602 -6.63 -16.95 7.08
C ASN A 602 -5.67 -17.34 8.23
N LEU A 603 -5.78 -18.57 8.74
CA LEU A 603 -4.97 -19.14 9.81
C LEU A 603 -4.01 -20.20 9.27
N ARG A 604 -3.09 -20.66 10.13
CA ARG A 604 -2.27 -21.83 9.84
C ARG A 604 -3.14 -23.09 9.79
N VAL A 605 -2.89 -23.98 8.83
CA VAL A 605 -3.57 -25.28 8.72
C VAL A 605 -3.23 -26.13 9.96
N CYS A 606 -4.15 -26.91 10.52
CA CYS A 606 -3.81 -27.83 11.63
C CYS A 606 -3.18 -29.13 11.10
N GLU A 607 -2.51 -29.90 11.96
CA GLU A 607 -1.81 -31.12 11.53
C GLU A 607 -2.76 -32.17 10.96
N ASP A 608 -3.94 -32.31 11.56
CA ASP A 608 -4.99 -33.20 11.06
C ASP A 608 -5.50 -32.78 9.66
N CYS A 609 -5.76 -31.49 9.44
CA CYS A 609 -6.11 -30.98 8.11
C CYS A 609 -4.97 -31.20 7.12
N HIS A 610 -3.73 -30.94 7.50
CA HIS A 610 -2.59 -31.15 6.62
C HIS A 610 -2.48 -32.63 6.18
N TYR A 611 -2.65 -33.56 7.13
CA TYR A 611 -2.65 -35.00 6.83
C TYR A 611 -3.88 -35.42 6.02
N SER A 612 -5.05 -34.91 6.33
CA SER A 612 -6.28 -35.25 5.61
C SER A 612 -6.22 -34.80 4.15
N ILE A 613 -5.71 -33.60 3.89
CA ILE A 613 -5.57 -33.05 2.53
C ILE A 613 -4.59 -33.87 1.71
N LYS A 614 -3.49 -34.38 2.30
CA LYS A 614 -2.62 -35.37 1.65
C LYS A 614 -3.44 -36.57 1.16
N LEU A 615 -4.23 -37.19 2.04
CA LEU A 615 -5.04 -38.35 1.66
C LEU A 615 -6.09 -38.00 0.61
N ILE A 616 -6.79 -36.87 0.74
CA ILE A 616 -7.78 -36.42 -0.25
C ILE A 616 -7.13 -36.23 -1.62
N SER A 617 -5.94 -35.63 -1.69
CA SER A 617 -5.18 -35.46 -2.95
C SER A 617 -4.90 -36.80 -3.63
N LYS A 618 -4.62 -37.85 -2.85
CA LYS A 618 -4.36 -39.21 -3.35
C LYS A 618 -5.64 -39.93 -3.79
N ILE A 619 -6.69 -39.89 -2.98
CA ILE A 619 -7.97 -40.57 -3.23
C ILE A 619 -8.62 -40.01 -4.50
N TYR A 620 -8.75 -38.69 -4.58
CA TYR A 620 -9.43 -38.01 -5.68
C TYR A 620 -8.50 -37.66 -6.85
N LYS A 621 -7.22 -38.09 -6.79
CA LYS A 621 -6.18 -37.82 -7.80
C LYS A 621 -6.15 -36.35 -8.19
N ARG A 622 -6.07 -35.51 -7.15
CA ARG A 622 -6.29 -34.07 -7.24
C ARG A 622 -5.05 -33.34 -6.75
N GLN A 623 -4.51 -32.43 -7.56
CA GLN A 623 -3.60 -31.42 -7.03
C GLN A 623 -4.42 -30.42 -6.20
N ILE A 624 -4.05 -30.25 -4.93
CA ILE A 624 -4.66 -29.30 -4.01
C ILE A 624 -3.57 -28.36 -3.53
N ILE A 625 -3.75 -27.07 -3.76
CA ILE A 625 -2.81 -26.02 -3.38
C ILE A 625 -3.47 -25.22 -2.27
N VAL A 626 -2.88 -25.24 -1.07
CA VAL A 626 -3.41 -24.50 0.08
C VAL A 626 -2.42 -23.42 0.49
N ARG A 627 -2.86 -22.17 0.48
CA ARG A 627 -2.12 -21.04 1.04
C ARG A 627 -2.59 -20.80 2.47
N ASP A 628 -1.72 -21.03 3.44
CA ASP A 628 -1.96 -20.59 4.81
C ASP A 628 -1.41 -19.17 5.06
N ARG A 629 -1.35 -18.73 6.31
CA ARG A 629 -0.85 -17.39 6.66
C ARG A 629 0.63 -17.17 6.31
N LYS A 630 1.45 -18.23 6.24
CA LYS A 630 2.90 -18.14 6.04
C LYS A 630 3.36 -18.68 4.68
N ARG A 631 2.79 -19.79 4.19
CA ARG A 631 3.31 -20.51 3.02
C ARG A 631 2.22 -21.21 2.20
N PHE A 632 2.63 -21.71 1.04
CA PHE A 632 1.90 -22.70 0.28
C PHE A 632 2.27 -24.12 0.68
N HIS A 633 1.24 -24.96 0.64
CA HIS A 633 1.31 -26.41 0.70
C HIS A 633 0.76 -26.95 -0.62
N HIS A 634 1.61 -27.60 -1.41
CA HIS A 634 1.21 -28.24 -2.66
C HIS A 634 1.03 -29.73 -2.38
N PHE A 635 -0.22 -30.17 -2.34
CA PHE A 635 -0.59 -31.55 -2.10
C PHE A 635 -0.84 -32.28 -3.41
N GLU A 636 -0.11 -33.37 -3.60
CA GLU A 636 -0.21 -34.19 -4.80
C GLU A 636 0.12 -35.65 -4.47
N ASN A 637 -0.76 -36.57 -4.88
CA ASN A 637 -0.58 -38.02 -4.71
C ASN A 637 -0.27 -38.47 -3.27
N GLY A 638 -0.75 -37.76 -2.25
CA GLY A 638 -0.51 -38.11 -0.85
C GLY A 638 0.74 -37.47 -0.23
N LEU A 639 1.46 -36.65 -0.98
CA LEU A 639 2.63 -35.91 -0.51
C LEU A 639 2.33 -34.42 -0.43
N CYS A 640 3.09 -33.71 0.40
CA CYS A 640 3.06 -32.25 0.46
C CYS A 640 4.46 -31.69 0.17
N SER A 641 4.53 -30.58 -0.55
CA SER A 641 5.79 -29.87 -0.84
C SER A 641 6.56 -29.40 0.40
N CYS A 642 5.96 -29.40 1.59
CA CYS A 642 6.65 -29.06 2.83
C CYS A 642 7.47 -30.21 3.44
N MET A 643 7.35 -31.43 2.92
CA MET A 643 8.02 -32.62 3.48
C MET A 643 7.74 -32.84 4.98
N ASP A 644 6.55 -32.43 5.44
CA ASP A 644 6.14 -32.41 6.84
C ASP A 644 7.00 -31.53 7.77
N TYR A 645 7.79 -30.62 7.19
CA TYR A 645 8.52 -29.55 7.86
C TYR A 645 7.84 -28.20 7.60
N TRP A 646 6.94 -27.77 8.50
CA TRP A 646 6.15 -26.55 8.30
C TRP A 646 5.76 -25.85 9.59
#